data_AF-A0A4R0IZZ3-F1
#
_entry.id   AF-A0A4R0IZZ3-F1
#
_cell.length_a   1.000
_cell.length_b   1.000
_cell.length_c   1.000
_cell.angle_alpha   90.00
_cell.angle_beta   90.00
_cell.angle_gamma   90.00
#
_symmetry.space_group_name_H-M   'P 1'
#
loop_
_entity.id
_entity.type
_entity.pdbx_description
1 polymer ?
#
loop_
_entity_poly.entity_id
_entity_poly.type
_entity_poly.pdbx_seq_one_letter_code
_entity_poly.pdbx_strand_id
1 'polypeptide(L)'
;MPSDESHPPARLSRRTLSVLGVTGLATAVVAQPAHAAGKKPALTATTGAVGTVADLRTTPGATDGEQLLLLGYTTPGLGGGLVYWDATATDPDDGGMVFAVTGTATGRWKRPRGNELDLSWYGVTGAGTTDDSVRLQNAVNALPAGGTITMGPGTIRLEHTITVKRVPIVFQGAGASDEFTSGTQILLATGSADGFVLSGVHGGGFRDLQMHGTGLTGGAMIRTQQENGVGNYLLSFSDCRFMDGYNGVILRSANTVRFRNCVWNGFSGQQVILLNGQNNVSRADPVEFVQCAVAAGTANPGVDNVVIDGQGGSIKFIATAILFGRHGIWMRNTTTEGLPKFLYFEGGGFENGHGVPVLLEAGAQAQFINTYISADNAEDAVRIGAGFTGTATFANSVIRGCGRHGIDIASTRITVTGCLIGNNGRMAHPSFAQQITGMSQSAAGVRITTAAPHTWETDDRVTLQDVGGATGLNAAWPIAVVDATSFDLVGAALNQPWTSGGVVFRNGSGINLRSTASRIVLTGNAIGGLADGVNRQEYGIVNRSTDVLAASNELTGNNAGSYLAYAAGRFTGNKGVEQTDGRLTLRLSGTVADGLYDFTDLLYVDGRPIRVTRVARAVSAGSCQIRLETNGTPLGGAAVDVTTTAQTTKLATPIPIDGTAAPVRLQVRVTNSTAASGLAVQFGYQVQA
;
A
#
# COMPACT_ATOMS: atom_id res chain seq x y z
N MET A 1 -43.06 35.15 38.27
CA MET A 1 -42.50 34.86 39.60
C MET A 1 -41.47 33.75 39.45
N PRO A 2 -40.26 33.92 40.01
CA PRO A 2 -39.08 33.10 39.75
C PRO A 2 -38.72 32.14 40.90
N SER A 3 -37.85 31.18 40.62
CA SER A 3 -36.66 30.82 41.42
C SER A 3 -35.90 29.72 40.65
N ASP A 4 -34.80 29.99 39.96
CA ASP A 4 -33.46 30.35 40.45
C ASP A 4 -32.60 29.12 40.77
N GLU A 5 -31.48 29.03 40.04
CA GLU A 5 -30.10 28.68 40.43
C GLU A 5 -29.39 28.08 39.20
N SER A 6 -28.58 28.85 38.44
CA SER A 6 -27.19 29.31 38.70
C SER A 6 -26.15 28.19 38.46
N HIS A 7 -25.05 28.29 37.69
CA HIS A 7 -24.36 29.32 36.91
C HIS A 7 -23.46 28.65 35.83
N PRO A 8 -22.98 29.38 34.79
CA PRO A 8 -22.05 28.92 33.73
C PRO A 8 -20.60 29.49 33.94
N PRO A 9 -19.74 29.63 32.91
CA PRO A 9 -18.82 28.65 32.28
C PRO A 9 -17.33 29.07 32.39
N ALA A 10 -16.34 28.25 31.98
CA ALA A 10 -14.96 28.75 31.84
C ALA A 10 -14.13 28.11 30.70
N ARG A 11 -13.50 29.02 29.95
CA ARG A 11 -12.57 28.85 28.83
C ARG A 11 -11.19 28.40 29.34
N LEU A 12 -10.45 27.63 28.53
CA LEU A 12 -9.02 27.35 28.76
C LEU A 12 -8.17 28.21 27.81
N SER A 13 -7.34 29.09 28.39
CA SER A 13 -6.31 29.89 27.70
C SER A 13 -4.90 29.50 28.14
N ARG A 14 -3.93 29.64 27.23
CA ARG A 14 -2.48 29.49 27.43
C ARG A 14 -1.89 30.43 28.50
N ARG A 15 -1.04 29.92 29.42
CA ARG A 15 0.39 30.28 29.61
C ARG A 15 0.95 29.85 30.99
N THR A 16 2.23 29.48 30.96
CA THR A 16 3.28 29.47 32.03
C THR A 16 3.14 28.44 33.17
N LEU A 17 3.99 27.42 33.27
CA LEU A 17 5.42 27.33 33.65
C LEU A 17 5.59 27.02 35.16
N SER A 18 6.33 25.93 35.42
CA SER A 18 7.17 25.68 36.59
C SER A 18 6.56 25.12 37.89
N VAL A 19 6.99 23.87 38.17
CA VAL A 19 7.69 23.42 39.39
C VAL A 19 6.93 22.55 40.42
N LEU A 20 7.64 21.46 40.78
CA LEU A 20 7.62 20.61 41.98
C LEU A 20 6.72 19.37 42.02
N GLY A 21 7.37 18.19 42.12
CA GLY A 21 6.73 16.94 42.52
C GLY A 21 7.50 15.63 42.23
N VAL A 22 8.83 15.60 42.35
CA VAL A 22 9.62 14.34 42.33
C VAL A 22 9.72 13.79 43.74
N THR A 23 9.14 12.62 44.00
CA THR A 23 9.54 11.74 45.12
C THR A 23 9.25 10.28 44.79
N GLY A 24 10.28 9.42 44.82
CA GLY A 24 10.10 7.97 44.98
C GLY A 24 10.99 7.08 44.11
N LEU A 25 12.30 7.03 44.37
CA LEU A 25 13.17 5.93 43.91
C LEU A 25 13.96 5.40 45.11
N ALA A 26 13.66 4.15 45.48
CA ALA A 26 14.33 3.41 46.54
C ALA A 26 15.72 2.96 46.08
N THR A 27 16.72 3.22 46.93
CA THR A 27 18.12 2.82 46.76
C THR A 27 18.31 1.33 47.07
N ALA A 28 18.66 0.54 46.06
CA ALA A 28 19.31 -0.76 46.26
C ALA A 28 20.82 -0.56 46.14
N VAL A 29 21.54 -0.73 47.24
CA VAL A 29 23.01 -0.68 47.28
C VAL A 29 23.54 -2.03 46.79
N VAL A 30 24.06 -2.05 45.57
CA VAL A 30 24.90 -3.15 45.08
C VAL A 30 26.35 -2.76 45.34
N ALA A 31 27.04 -3.53 46.17
CA ALA A 31 28.47 -3.36 46.40
C ALA A 31 29.25 -3.68 45.11
N GLN A 32 29.95 -2.70 44.55
CA GLN A 32 30.90 -2.91 43.47
C GLN A 32 32.11 -3.71 43.97
N PRO A 33 32.60 -4.70 43.22
CA PRO A 33 33.91 -5.30 43.51
C PRO A 33 34.99 -4.27 43.26
N ALA A 34 35.86 -4.06 44.25
CA ALA A 34 36.99 -3.16 44.20
C ALA A 34 37.90 -3.51 43.01
N HIS A 35 37.75 -2.78 41.89
CA HIS A 35 38.76 -2.73 40.86
C HIS A 35 39.89 -1.84 41.38
N ALA A 36 41.09 -2.41 41.47
CA ALA A 36 42.30 -1.69 41.81
C ALA A 36 42.41 -0.46 40.91
N ALA A 37 42.17 0.72 41.48
CA ALA A 37 42.39 1.99 40.82
C ALA A 37 43.91 2.18 40.67
N GLY A 38 44.46 1.66 39.57
CA GLY A 38 45.71 2.19 39.05
C GLY A 38 45.51 3.69 38.84
N LYS A 39 46.22 4.51 39.62
CA LYS A 39 46.20 5.97 39.49
C LYS A 39 46.54 6.32 38.04
N LYS A 40 45.54 6.73 37.25
CA LYS A 40 45.80 7.44 36.00
C LYS A 40 46.52 8.75 36.40
N PRO A 41 47.66 9.08 35.79
CA PRO A 41 48.34 10.33 36.07
C PRO A 41 47.35 11.49 35.85
N ALA A 42 47.39 12.48 36.75
CA ALA A 42 46.61 13.69 36.61
C ALA A 42 46.92 14.36 35.26
N LEU A 43 45.88 14.84 34.56
CA LEU A 43 46.06 15.59 33.32
C LEU A 43 46.94 16.82 33.59
N THR A 44 48.12 16.85 32.99
CA THR A 44 49.01 18.01 32.93
C THR A 44 48.35 19.14 32.13
N ALA A 45 48.59 20.40 32.52
CA ALA A 45 48.08 21.57 31.80
C ALA A 45 48.60 21.61 30.36
N THR A 46 47.77 22.07 29.42
CA THR A 46 48.11 22.22 27.99
C THR A 46 49.37 23.07 27.83
N THR A 47 50.42 22.54 27.21
CA THR A 47 51.76 23.17 27.15
C THR A 47 51.96 24.05 25.91
N GLY A 48 51.02 24.06 24.96
CA GLY A 48 51.10 24.87 23.74
C GLY A 48 49.92 24.68 22.78
N ALA A 49 49.95 25.40 21.66
CA ALA A 49 48.98 25.27 20.56
C ALA A 49 49.70 25.00 19.24
N VAL A 50 49.05 24.24 18.36
CA VAL A 50 49.54 23.90 17.02
C VAL A 50 48.46 24.23 15.99
N GLY A 51 48.86 24.82 14.86
CA GLY A 51 47.92 25.39 13.90
C GLY A 51 47.06 24.34 13.21
N THR A 52 47.71 23.36 12.58
CA THR A 52 47.06 22.35 11.72
C THR A 52 47.57 20.94 11.99
N VAL A 53 46.87 19.94 11.44
CA VAL A 53 47.34 18.54 11.47
C VAL A 53 48.63 18.37 10.67
N ALA A 54 48.87 19.18 9.62
CA ALA A 54 50.14 19.15 8.90
C ALA A 54 51.31 19.53 9.80
N ASP A 55 51.15 20.58 10.62
CA ASP A 55 52.16 20.99 11.60
C ASP A 55 52.36 19.90 12.66
N LEU A 56 51.26 19.32 13.16
CA LEU A 56 51.26 18.24 14.15
C LEU A 56 52.05 17.01 13.67
N ARG A 57 51.94 16.64 12.38
CA ARG A 57 52.68 15.52 11.76
C ARG A 57 54.18 15.76 11.56
N THR A 58 54.67 16.95 11.87
CA THR A 58 56.10 17.30 11.79
C THR A 58 56.71 17.63 13.16
N THR A 59 55.89 17.67 14.21
CA THR A 59 56.29 18.12 15.54
C THR A 59 56.13 16.97 16.54
N PRO A 60 57.20 16.24 16.92
CA PRO A 60 57.11 15.19 17.93
C PRO A 60 56.86 15.79 19.32
N GLY A 61 56.13 15.06 20.17
CA GLY A 61 56.05 15.40 21.59
C GLY A 61 57.38 15.16 22.29
N ALA A 62 57.71 16.04 23.23
CA ALA A 62 58.92 15.98 24.03
C ALA A 62 58.83 14.94 25.16
N THR A 63 57.63 14.73 25.72
CA THR A 63 57.41 13.78 26.82
C THR A 63 56.09 13.03 26.68
N ASP A 64 56.05 11.79 27.15
CA ASP A 64 54.81 11.00 27.19
C ASP A 64 53.71 11.74 27.99
N GLY A 65 52.50 11.78 27.44
CA GLY A 65 51.37 12.51 28.01
C GLY A 65 51.37 14.02 27.78
N GLU A 66 52.34 14.59 27.05
CA GLU A 66 52.33 16.00 26.66
C GLU A 66 51.01 16.35 25.94
N GLN A 67 50.46 17.55 26.16
CA GLN A 67 49.19 17.98 25.57
C GLN A 67 49.32 19.27 24.77
N LEU A 68 48.71 19.28 23.58
CA LEU A 68 48.60 20.47 22.73
C LEU A 68 47.14 20.75 22.38
N LEU A 69 46.82 22.04 22.22
CA LEU A 69 45.60 22.47 21.58
C LEU A 69 45.82 22.56 20.06
N LEU A 70 45.21 21.65 19.30
CA LEU A 70 45.14 21.75 17.84
C LEU A 70 44.07 22.78 17.48
N LEU A 71 44.46 23.84 16.76
CA LEU A 71 43.51 24.92 16.42
C LEU A 71 42.53 24.49 15.34
N GLY A 72 42.93 23.62 14.40
CA GLY A 72 42.04 23.08 13.37
C GLY A 72 42.71 21.96 12.56
N TYR A 73 41.94 21.30 11.69
CA TYR A 73 42.48 20.25 10.82
C TYR A 73 43.40 20.83 9.74
N THR A 74 42.84 21.72 8.92
CA THR A 74 43.54 22.51 7.90
C THR A 74 43.39 24.02 8.16
N THR A 75 42.27 24.43 8.75
CA THR A 75 41.97 25.82 9.07
C THR A 75 41.60 25.92 10.55
N PRO A 76 42.18 26.87 11.33
CA PRO A 76 41.79 27.11 12.71
C PRO A 76 40.27 27.26 12.90
N GLY A 77 39.73 26.65 13.95
CA GLY A 77 38.30 26.68 14.28
C GLY A 77 37.49 25.49 13.76
N LEU A 78 38.04 24.66 12.87
CA LEU A 78 37.35 23.48 12.33
C LEU A 78 38.22 22.23 12.48
N GLY A 79 37.70 21.18 13.12
CA GLY A 79 38.47 19.95 13.32
C GLY A 79 39.59 20.06 14.36
N GLY A 80 39.60 21.10 15.20
CA GLY A 80 40.58 21.31 16.27
C GLY A 80 40.30 20.47 17.51
N GLY A 81 40.93 20.81 18.64
CA GLY A 81 40.71 20.20 19.94
C GLY A 81 42.00 19.75 20.63
N LEU A 82 41.84 19.15 21.81
CA LEU A 82 42.96 18.64 22.60
C LEU A 82 43.54 17.36 21.97
N VAL A 83 44.88 17.30 21.87
CA VAL A 83 45.62 16.08 21.54
C VAL A 83 46.67 15.82 22.62
N TYR A 84 47.07 14.55 22.78
CA TYR A 84 48.14 14.15 23.70
C TYR A 84 49.17 13.27 23.01
N TRP A 85 50.43 13.35 23.44
CA TRP A 85 51.52 12.52 22.95
C TRP A 85 51.53 11.18 23.67
N ASP A 86 51.53 10.08 22.91
CA ASP A 86 51.76 8.73 23.39
C ASP A 86 53.10 8.26 22.82
N ALA A 87 54.16 8.37 23.61
CA ALA A 87 55.54 8.15 23.18
C ALA A 87 55.82 6.70 22.75
N THR A 88 54.98 5.76 23.19
CA THR A 88 55.13 4.32 22.91
C THR A 88 54.27 3.85 21.74
N ALA A 89 53.27 4.64 21.33
CA ALA A 89 52.34 4.24 20.29
C ALA A 89 53.02 4.00 18.94
N THR A 90 52.60 2.92 18.29
CA THR A 90 52.98 2.56 16.91
C THR A 90 51.78 2.55 15.97
N ASP A 91 50.58 2.83 16.48
CA ASP A 91 49.32 2.89 15.74
C ASP A 91 49.50 3.67 14.42
N PRO A 92 48.98 3.18 13.27
CA PRO A 92 49.08 3.92 12.02
C PRO A 92 48.33 5.26 12.13
N ASP A 93 48.76 6.25 11.34
CA ASP A 93 47.99 7.49 11.17
C ASP A 93 46.64 7.13 10.53
N ASP A 94 45.54 7.47 11.20
CA ASP A 94 44.18 7.22 10.71
C ASP A 94 43.53 8.48 10.13
N GLY A 95 44.26 9.58 10.15
CA GLY A 95 43.81 10.86 9.63
C GLY A 95 42.90 11.65 10.55
N GLY A 96 42.61 11.24 11.79
CA GLY A 96 41.77 12.02 12.69
C GLY A 96 41.89 11.76 14.19
N MET A 97 42.03 10.51 14.63
CA MET A 97 42.22 10.16 16.04
C MET A 97 43.67 9.87 16.39
N VAL A 98 44.47 9.42 15.42
CA VAL A 98 45.89 9.11 15.55
C VAL A 98 46.66 9.81 14.45
N PHE A 99 47.69 10.56 14.82
CA PHE A 99 48.58 11.26 13.90
C PHE A 99 50.02 10.78 14.10
N ALA A 100 50.60 10.21 13.05
CA ALA A 100 51.99 9.80 13.06
C ALA A 100 52.91 10.97 12.70
N VAL A 101 54.01 11.10 13.45
CA VAL A 101 55.01 12.13 13.17
C VAL A 101 56.02 11.59 12.16
N THR A 102 56.22 12.35 11.10
CA THR A 102 57.12 12.01 10.00
C THR A 102 58.52 11.74 10.51
N GLY A 103 59.13 10.64 10.06
CA GLY A 103 60.48 10.26 10.47
C GLY A 103 60.59 9.65 11.88
N THR A 104 59.47 9.44 12.58
CA THR A 104 59.46 8.85 13.93
C THR A 104 58.79 7.46 13.93
N ALA A 105 59.51 6.42 14.37
CA ALA A 105 58.98 5.06 14.39
C ALA A 105 57.91 4.84 15.48
N THR A 106 58.18 5.33 16.70
CA THR A 106 57.32 5.24 17.89
C THR A 106 56.96 6.64 18.38
N GLY A 107 55.73 6.84 18.84
CA GLY A 107 55.24 8.16 19.24
C GLY A 107 54.13 8.62 18.32
N ARG A 108 52.93 8.85 18.87
CA ARG A 108 51.77 9.36 18.13
C ARG A 108 51.11 10.49 18.90
N TRP A 109 50.64 11.51 18.18
CA TRP A 109 49.63 12.40 18.72
C TRP A 109 48.27 11.72 18.63
N LYS A 110 47.52 11.73 19.71
CA LYS A 110 46.22 11.06 19.80
C LYS A 110 45.18 12.00 20.37
N ARG A 111 43.95 11.89 19.89
CA ARG A 111 42.80 12.52 20.55
C ARG A 111 42.33 11.68 21.74
N PRO A 112 41.80 12.29 22.81
CA PRO A 112 41.12 11.56 23.86
C PRO A 112 40.02 10.67 23.27
N ARG A 113 40.01 9.38 23.64
CA ARG A 113 38.98 8.45 23.17
C ARG A 113 37.62 8.78 23.81
N GLY A 114 36.62 8.96 22.97
CA GLY A 114 35.20 9.05 23.33
C GLY A 114 34.37 8.08 22.51
N ASN A 115 33.07 8.03 22.79
CA ASN A 115 32.06 7.33 21.99
C ASN A 115 31.40 8.24 20.93
N GLU A 116 31.91 9.45 20.77
CA GLU A 116 31.44 10.46 19.82
C GLU A 116 32.65 10.99 19.04
N LEU A 117 32.55 11.01 17.71
CA LEU A 117 33.54 11.56 16.79
C LEU A 117 32.92 12.65 15.95
N ASP A 118 33.55 13.82 15.92
CA ASP A 118 33.19 14.88 14.98
C ASP A 118 33.92 14.63 13.65
N LEU A 119 33.17 14.57 12.55
CA LEU A 119 33.72 14.27 11.23
C LEU A 119 34.71 15.35 10.74
N SER A 120 34.63 16.58 11.27
CA SER A 120 35.62 17.62 11.01
C SER A 120 37.01 17.27 11.54
N TRP A 121 37.13 16.35 12.52
CA TRP A 121 38.41 15.83 13.00
C TRP A 121 39.18 15.02 11.95
N TYR A 122 38.50 14.58 10.88
CA TYR A 122 39.10 13.90 9.72
C TYR A 122 39.33 14.83 8.54
N GLY A 123 39.11 16.14 8.71
CA GLY A 123 39.33 17.15 7.68
C GLY A 123 38.15 17.36 6.72
N VAL A 124 36.97 16.85 7.06
CA VAL A 124 35.74 17.14 6.30
C VAL A 124 35.30 18.57 6.57
N THR A 125 35.13 19.35 5.51
CA THR A 125 34.86 20.79 5.59
C THR A 125 33.38 21.16 5.53
N GLY A 126 32.54 20.24 5.02
CA GLY A 126 31.15 20.53 4.71
C GLY A 126 30.96 21.32 3.40
N ALA A 127 32.00 21.47 2.57
CA ALA A 127 31.90 22.21 1.31
C ALA A 127 31.25 21.41 0.16
N GLY A 128 31.26 20.07 0.23
CA GLY A 128 30.71 19.19 -0.80
C GLY A 128 31.47 19.17 -2.14
N THR A 129 32.66 19.77 -2.23
CA THR A 129 33.44 19.88 -3.48
C THR A 129 34.51 18.82 -3.65
N THR A 130 34.85 18.08 -2.59
CA THR A 130 35.88 17.03 -2.60
C THR A 130 35.28 15.71 -2.15
N ASP A 131 35.80 14.59 -2.64
CA ASP A 131 35.40 13.27 -2.14
C ASP A 131 35.87 13.09 -0.68
N ASP A 132 34.91 12.83 0.20
CA ASP A 132 35.08 12.59 1.63
C ASP A 132 34.93 11.10 1.99
N SER A 133 34.74 10.21 1.01
CA SER A 133 34.51 8.79 1.27
C SER A 133 35.60 8.14 2.13
N VAL A 134 36.88 8.40 1.84
CA VAL A 134 37.99 7.85 2.64
C VAL A 134 37.99 8.41 4.08
N ARG A 135 37.72 9.70 4.24
CA ARG A 135 37.68 10.36 5.56
C ARG A 135 36.57 9.78 6.43
N LEU A 136 35.37 9.63 5.86
CA LEU A 136 34.24 9.04 6.55
C LEU A 136 34.47 7.55 6.86
N GLN A 137 35.07 6.79 5.95
CA GLN A 137 35.41 5.39 6.21
C GLN A 137 36.44 5.26 7.34
N ASN A 138 37.42 6.16 7.44
CA ASN A 138 38.36 6.17 8.56
C ASN A 138 37.68 6.49 9.90
N ALA A 139 36.73 7.43 9.91
CA ALA A 139 35.92 7.71 11.10
C ALA A 139 35.11 6.49 11.55
N VAL A 140 34.53 5.73 10.60
CA VAL A 140 33.86 4.45 10.87
C VAL A 140 34.83 3.44 11.49
N ASN A 141 36.04 3.30 10.92
CA ASN A 141 37.04 2.34 11.38
C ASN A 141 37.58 2.67 12.78
N ALA A 142 37.56 3.95 13.18
CA ALA A 142 37.99 4.40 14.50
C ALA A 142 37.00 4.09 15.63
N LEU A 143 35.80 3.58 15.31
CA LEU A 143 34.77 3.17 16.27
C LEU A 143 34.56 1.64 16.29
N PRO A 144 35.58 0.82 16.66
CA PRO A 144 35.48 -0.64 16.63
C PRO A 144 34.48 -1.22 17.62
N ALA A 145 34.01 -0.44 18.61
CA ALA A 145 32.98 -0.81 19.57
C ALA A 145 31.62 -0.14 19.30
N GLY A 146 31.51 0.64 18.21
CA GLY A 146 30.37 1.52 17.95
C GLY A 146 30.50 2.90 18.59
N GLY A 147 29.52 3.76 18.33
CA GLY A 147 29.51 5.16 18.77
C GLY A 147 28.67 6.06 17.86
N THR A 148 28.87 7.36 17.98
CA THR A 148 28.22 8.38 17.15
C THR A 148 29.27 9.09 16.30
N ILE A 149 29.00 9.25 15.00
CA ILE A 149 29.73 10.16 14.13
C ILE A 149 28.83 11.38 13.94
N THR A 150 29.24 12.51 14.50
CA THR A 150 28.56 13.79 14.33
C THR A 150 29.06 14.49 13.07
N MET A 151 28.10 15.01 12.32
CA MET A 151 28.28 15.72 11.07
C MET A 151 27.70 17.12 11.28
N GLY A 152 28.56 18.13 11.17
CA GLY A 152 28.12 19.52 11.19
C GLY A 152 27.19 19.86 10.01
N PRO A 153 26.64 21.07 9.97
CA PRO A 153 25.93 21.56 8.79
C PRO A 153 26.87 21.62 7.57
N GLY A 154 26.29 21.51 6.39
CA GLY A 154 27.02 21.49 5.12
C GLY A 154 26.96 20.14 4.41
N THR A 155 27.76 20.00 3.37
CA THR A 155 27.72 18.88 2.43
C THR A 155 28.95 17.99 2.53
N ILE A 156 28.69 16.70 2.70
CA ILE A 156 29.67 15.61 2.69
C ILE A 156 29.48 14.87 1.39
N ARG A 157 30.47 14.94 0.49
CA ARG A 157 30.38 14.30 -0.82
C ARG A 157 31.01 12.92 -0.77
N LEU A 158 30.28 11.89 -1.21
CA LEU A 158 30.72 10.50 -1.22
C LEU A 158 30.75 9.97 -2.66
N GLU A 159 31.92 9.64 -3.17
CA GLU A 159 32.09 9.00 -4.50
C GLU A 159 32.27 7.48 -4.40
N HIS A 160 32.51 6.97 -3.19
CA HIS A 160 32.65 5.55 -2.89
C HIS A 160 31.72 5.09 -1.76
N THR A 161 31.34 3.81 -1.82
CA THR A 161 30.51 3.15 -0.81
C THR A 161 31.14 3.20 0.57
N ILE A 162 30.37 3.62 1.57
CA ILE A 162 30.73 3.53 2.98
C ILE A 162 30.23 2.21 3.55
N THR A 163 31.12 1.47 4.19
CA THR A 163 30.81 0.13 4.71
C THR A 163 30.92 0.12 6.24
N VAL A 164 29.82 -0.25 6.90
CA VAL A 164 29.75 -0.45 8.35
C VAL A 164 29.60 -1.94 8.62
N LYS A 165 30.57 -2.53 9.34
CA LYS A 165 30.61 -3.97 9.61
C LYS A 165 30.52 -4.24 11.10
N ARG A 166 29.43 -4.89 11.53
CA ARG A 166 29.27 -5.45 12.88
C ARG A 166 29.44 -4.47 14.06
N VAL A 167 29.34 -3.17 13.82
CA VAL A 167 29.49 -2.14 14.84
C VAL A 167 28.28 -1.21 14.84
N PRO A 168 27.70 -0.88 16.01
CA PRO A 168 26.56 0.03 16.10
C PRO A 168 27.03 1.48 16.00
N ILE A 169 27.01 2.03 14.78
CA ILE A 169 27.35 3.43 14.54
C ILE A 169 26.08 4.23 14.24
N VAL A 170 25.90 5.35 14.93
CA VAL A 170 24.90 6.36 14.61
C VAL A 170 25.57 7.48 13.82
N PHE A 171 25.07 7.77 12.63
CA PHE A 171 25.42 8.97 11.89
C PHE A 171 24.42 10.07 12.26
N GLN A 172 24.91 11.14 12.88
CA GLN A 172 24.12 12.23 13.45
C GLN A 172 24.42 13.52 12.68
N GLY A 173 23.41 14.10 12.03
CA GLY A 173 23.53 15.43 11.42
C GLY A 173 23.06 16.56 12.31
N ALA A 174 23.10 17.76 11.74
CA ALA A 174 22.66 19.04 12.30
C ALA A 174 21.23 19.44 11.86
N GLY A 175 20.40 18.45 11.48
CA GLY A 175 19.03 18.63 11.02
C GLY A 175 18.84 18.27 9.54
N ALA A 176 17.61 17.88 9.19
CA ALA A 176 17.15 17.71 7.82
C ALA A 176 16.37 18.95 7.36
N SER A 177 16.47 19.28 6.07
CA SER A 177 15.74 20.37 5.42
C SER A 177 15.25 19.95 4.03
N ASP A 178 14.43 20.77 3.40
CA ASP A 178 14.08 20.65 1.97
C ASP A 178 15.03 21.42 1.05
N GLU A 179 15.95 22.20 1.62
CA GLU A 179 16.96 22.96 0.91
C GLU A 179 18.30 22.21 0.85
N PHE A 180 19.11 22.46 -0.19
CA PHE A 180 20.43 21.85 -0.33
C PHE A 180 21.56 22.60 0.39
N THR A 181 21.23 23.70 1.07
CA THR A 181 22.23 24.59 1.69
C THR A 181 22.14 24.62 3.22
N SER A 182 21.14 23.99 3.81
CA SER A 182 20.91 23.98 5.25
C SER A 182 20.93 22.57 5.83
N GLY A 183 21.23 22.45 7.13
CA GLY A 183 21.39 21.14 7.78
C GLY A 183 22.58 20.34 7.26
N THR A 184 22.59 19.03 7.55
CA THR A 184 23.64 18.11 7.08
C THR A 184 23.18 17.39 5.82
N GLN A 185 23.98 17.50 4.75
CA GLN A 185 23.76 16.86 3.46
C GLN A 185 24.82 15.78 3.23
N ILE A 186 24.39 14.57 2.89
CA ILE A 186 25.26 13.55 2.31
C ILE A 186 24.96 13.47 0.82
N LEU A 187 25.88 13.97 0.00
CA LEU A 187 25.79 13.96 -1.46
C LEU A 187 26.40 12.67 -2.00
N LEU A 188 25.55 11.76 -2.48
CA LEU A 188 25.95 10.47 -3.04
C LEU A 188 26.22 10.62 -4.54
N ALA A 189 27.47 10.41 -4.95
CA ALA A 189 27.94 10.44 -6.32
C ALA A 189 28.62 9.12 -6.72
N THR A 190 28.07 7.99 -6.25
CA THR A 190 28.67 6.66 -6.33
C THR A 190 28.46 5.94 -7.67
N GLY A 191 27.86 6.61 -8.65
CA GLY A 191 27.51 6.02 -9.96
C GLY A 191 26.51 4.88 -9.80
N SER A 192 26.96 3.65 -10.05
CA SER A 192 26.13 2.43 -9.95
C SER A 192 26.29 1.67 -8.63
N ALA A 193 27.22 2.08 -7.76
CA ALA A 193 27.46 1.47 -6.47
C ALA A 193 26.51 2.01 -5.39
N ASP A 194 26.34 1.24 -4.31
CA ASP A 194 25.54 1.67 -3.15
C ASP A 194 26.22 2.84 -2.41
N GLY A 195 25.42 3.70 -1.77
CA GLY A 195 25.93 4.75 -0.89
C GLY A 195 26.49 4.17 0.41
N PHE A 196 25.63 3.51 1.19
CA PHE A 196 25.99 2.84 2.44
C PHE A 196 25.65 1.35 2.39
N VAL A 197 26.58 0.52 2.86
CA VAL A 197 26.35 -0.92 3.08
C VAL A 197 26.52 -1.24 4.56
N LEU A 198 25.40 -1.65 5.18
CA LEU A 198 25.37 -2.11 6.57
C LEU A 198 25.42 -3.64 6.59
N SER A 199 26.49 -4.20 7.15
CA SER A 199 26.81 -5.62 7.10
C SER A 199 26.88 -6.21 8.52
N GLY A 200 25.89 -7.00 8.90
CA GLY A 200 25.85 -7.65 10.21
C GLY A 200 25.75 -6.69 11.40
N VAL A 201 25.15 -5.51 11.22
CA VAL A 201 25.16 -4.41 12.20
C VAL A 201 24.02 -4.55 13.22
N HIS A 202 24.35 -4.54 14.52
CA HIS A 202 23.37 -4.64 15.61
C HIS A 202 23.25 -3.32 16.37
N GLY A 203 22.35 -2.44 15.93
CA GLY A 203 22.16 -1.07 16.46
C GLY A 203 22.65 0.00 15.50
N GLY A 204 22.54 1.26 15.91
CA GLY A 204 22.98 2.40 15.07
C GLY A 204 21.95 2.83 14.03
N GLY A 205 22.41 3.54 13.01
CA GLY A 205 21.60 4.07 11.93
C GLY A 205 21.85 5.56 11.69
N PHE A 206 20.81 6.30 11.32
CA PHE A 206 20.95 7.68 10.83
C PHE A 206 19.93 8.59 11.48
N ARG A 207 20.31 9.82 11.78
CA ARG A 207 19.36 10.80 12.30
C ARG A 207 19.72 12.25 12.02
N ASP A 208 18.68 13.07 11.95
CA ASP A 208 18.76 14.52 11.82
C ASP A 208 19.63 14.94 10.62
N LEU A 209 19.43 14.32 9.46
CA LEU A 209 20.24 14.56 8.26
C LEU A 209 19.46 14.31 6.97
N GLN A 210 20.02 14.74 5.85
CA GLN A 210 19.51 14.36 4.54
C GLN A 210 20.60 13.74 3.66
N MET A 211 20.20 12.77 2.84
CA MET A 211 21.02 12.17 1.80
C MET A 211 20.39 12.46 0.45
N HIS A 212 21.18 12.91 -0.51
CA HIS A 212 20.70 13.11 -1.87
C HIS A 212 21.68 12.59 -2.93
N GLY A 213 21.14 12.07 -4.03
CA GLY A 213 21.94 11.55 -5.13
C GLY A 213 22.30 12.60 -6.18
N THR A 214 23.45 12.42 -6.83
CA THR A 214 23.82 13.15 -8.04
C THR A 214 24.44 12.19 -9.05
N GLY A 215 23.90 12.15 -10.26
CA GLY A 215 24.45 11.30 -11.34
C GLY A 215 24.42 9.79 -11.03
N LEU A 216 23.50 9.33 -10.18
CA LEU A 216 23.37 7.92 -9.84
C LEU A 216 22.75 7.14 -11.02
N THR A 217 23.37 6.02 -11.38
CA THR A 217 22.93 5.12 -12.48
C THR A 217 22.52 3.74 -11.98
N GLY A 218 22.71 3.47 -10.67
CA GLY A 218 22.46 2.19 -10.03
C GLY A 218 22.58 2.30 -8.51
N GLY A 219 22.58 1.15 -7.84
CA GLY A 219 22.76 1.05 -6.39
C GLY A 219 21.56 1.51 -5.57
N ALA A 220 21.65 1.33 -4.26
CA ALA A 220 20.76 1.92 -3.27
C ALA A 220 21.49 2.97 -2.44
N MET A 221 20.78 3.98 -1.93
CA MET A 221 21.38 4.90 -0.94
C MET A 221 21.83 4.14 0.29
N ILE A 222 21.01 3.20 0.76
CA ILE A 222 21.33 2.32 1.88
C ILE A 222 20.91 0.90 1.55
N ARG A 223 21.84 -0.02 1.69
CA ARG A 223 21.58 -1.45 1.58
C ARG A 223 22.10 -2.19 2.80
N THR A 224 21.29 -3.13 3.30
CA THR A 224 21.73 -4.07 4.32
C THR A 224 22.18 -5.39 3.68
N GLN A 225 23.07 -6.12 4.33
CA GLN A 225 23.46 -7.49 3.97
C GLN A 225 23.96 -8.26 5.20
N GLN A 226 24.04 -9.59 5.08
CA GLN A 226 24.68 -10.40 6.10
C GLN A 226 26.21 -10.23 6.10
N GLU A 227 26.83 -10.45 7.25
CA GLU A 227 28.29 -10.56 7.42
C GLU A 227 28.58 -11.85 8.21
N ASN A 228 29.23 -12.84 7.58
CA ASN A 228 29.63 -14.10 8.23
C ASN A 228 28.50 -14.80 9.02
N GLY A 229 27.31 -14.89 8.43
CA GLY A 229 26.14 -15.50 9.07
C GLY A 229 25.48 -14.63 10.16
N VAL A 230 25.83 -13.35 10.24
CA VAL A 230 25.22 -12.37 11.15
C VAL A 230 24.40 -11.35 10.36
N GLY A 231 23.20 -11.05 10.86
CA GLY A 231 22.26 -10.11 10.27
C GLY A 231 22.34 -8.73 10.84
N ASN A 232 21.49 -7.86 10.31
CA ASN A 232 21.33 -6.52 10.84
C ASN A 232 20.17 -6.53 11.83
N TYR A 233 20.33 -5.84 12.96
CA TYR A 233 19.36 -5.85 14.04
C TYR A 233 19.27 -4.45 14.66
N LEU A 234 18.10 -4.02 15.12
CA LEU A 234 17.90 -2.75 15.86
C LEU A 234 18.38 -1.48 15.13
N LEU A 235 18.23 -1.43 13.80
CA LEU A 235 18.57 -0.22 13.04
C LEU A 235 17.51 0.86 13.23
N SER A 236 17.94 2.10 13.49
CA SER A 236 17.05 3.24 13.70
C SER A 236 17.35 4.38 12.73
N PHE A 237 16.30 4.91 12.12
CA PHE A 237 16.32 6.07 11.25
C PHE A 237 15.32 7.08 11.78
N SER A 238 15.75 8.29 12.13
CA SER A 238 14.86 9.31 12.67
C SER A 238 15.14 10.69 12.09
N ASP A 239 14.10 11.35 11.59
CA ASP A 239 14.21 12.71 11.07
C ASP A 239 15.23 12.80 9.92
N CYS A 240 15.15 11.78 9.04
CA CYS A 240 16.02 11.64 7.87
C CYS A 240 15.26 11.94 6.57
N ARG A 241 15.93 12.58 5.62
CA ARG A 241 15.40 12.78 4.27
C ARG A 241 16.29 12.12 3.22
N PHE A 242 15.69 11.43 2.27
CA PHE A 242 16.37 10.70 1.19
C PHE A 242 15.84 11.21 -0.14
N MET A 243 16.71 11.74 -1.02
CA MET A 243 16.25 12.38 -2.26
C MET A 243 17.10 12.09 -3.48
N ASP A 244 16.51 12.17 -4.66
CA ASP A 244 17.22 12.11 -5.94
C ASP A 244 18.09 10.84 -6.10
N GLY A 245 17.58 9.72 -5.56
CA GLY A 245 18.29 8.44 -5.58
C GLY A 245 18.02 7.61 -6.83
N TYR A 246 18.85 6.61 -7.10
CA TYR A 246 18.45 5.54 -8.03
C TYR A 246 17.45 4.61 -7.34
N ASN A 247 17.90 3.79 -6.37
CA ASN A 247 17.03 3.17 -5.37
C ASN A 247 17.26 3.83 -4.00
N GLY A 248 16.22 3.89 -3.16
CA GLY A 248 16.34 4.46 -1.82
C GLY A 248 16.96 3.47 -0.83
N VAL A 249 16.13 2.61 -0.24
CA VAL A 249 16.56 1.67 0.81
C VAL A 249 16.26 0.24 0.40
N ILE A 250 17.25 -0.63 0.52
CA ILE A 250 17.10 -2.07 0.29
C ILE A 250 17.40 -2.82 1.59
N LEU A 251 16.38 -3.43 2.18
CA LEU A 251 16.50 -4.24 3.39
C LEU A 251 16.54 -5.74 3.05
N ARG A 252 17.73 -6.31 3.25
CA ARG A 252 18.07 -7.73 3.20
C ARG A 252 18.69 -8.14 4.53
N SER A 253 18.53 -9.40 4.94
CA SER A 253 19.27 -9.89 6.11
C SER A 253 19.13 -8.98 7.36
N ALA A 254 17.95 -8.41 7.62
CA ALA A 254 17.79 -7.30 8.57
C ALA A 254 16.46 -7.36 9.35
N ASN A 255 16.54 -7.46 10.66
CA ASN A 255 15.41 -7.61 11.58
C ASN A 255 15.30 -6.40 12.52
N THR A 256 14.08 -6.01 12.91
CA THR A 256 13.84 -4.89 13.83
C THR A 256 14.48 -3.59 13.33
N VAL A 257 13.89 -3.06 12.26
CA VAL A 257 14.28 -1.79 11.66
C VAL A 257 13.17 -0.77 11.84
N ARG A 258 13.50 0.45 12.26
CA ARG A 258 12.50 1.51 12.46
C ARG A 258 12.89 2.79 11.74
N PHE A 259 11.95 3.30 10.97
CA PHE A 259 11.97 4.64 10.37
C PHE A 259 10.92 5.50 11.06
N ARG A 260 11.33 6.67 11.53
CA ARG A 260 10.45 7.64 12.18
C ARG A 260 10.64 9.01 11.55
N ASN A 261 9.54 9.61 11.08
CA ASN A 261 9.57 10.93 10.46
C ASN A 261 10.59 11.01 9.31
N CYS A 262 10.66 9.94 8.51
CA CYS A 262 11.56 9.87 7.36
C CYS A 262 10.81 10.18 6.06
N VAL A 263 11.48 10.88 5.14
CA VAL A 263 10.91 11.28 3.85
C VAL A 263 11.79 10.77 2.71
N TRP A 264 11.17 10.11 1.72
CA TRP A 264 11.79 9.75 0.46
C TRP A 264 11.13 10.56 -0.67
N ASN A 265 11.91 11.26 -1.50
CA ASN A 265 11.38 11.96 -2.67
C ASN A 265 12.35 11.95 -3.86
N GLY A 266 11.86 11.60 -5.06
CA GLY A 266 12.64 11.69 -6.30
C GLY A 266 13.55 10.48 -6.48
N PHE A 267 13.05 9.43 -7.14
CA PHE A 267 13.82 8.22 -7.42
C PHE A 267 13.60 7.75 -8.84
N SER A 268 14.67 7.34 -9.51
CA SER A 268 14.65 6.97 -10.94
C SER A 268 15.00 5.50 -11.22
N GLY A 269 15.21 4.70 -10.18
CA GLY A 269 15.58 3.29 -10.27
C GLY A 269 14.38 2.36 -10.42
N GLN A 270 14.46 1.18 -9.81
CA GLN A 270 13.37 0.20 -9.87
C GLN A 270 12.35 0.45 -8.77
N GLN A 271 12.83 0.74 -7.57
CA GLN A 271 11.97 1.04 -6.44
C GLN A 271 12.60 2.01 -5.43
N VAL A 272 11.77 2.74 -4.69
CA VAL A 272 12.23 3.57 -3.57
C VAL A 272 12.67 2.68 -2.40
N ILE A 273 11.83 1.72 -2.02
CA ILE A 273 12.08 0.80 -0.90
C ILE A 273 11.86 -0.64 -1.35
N LEU A 274 12.86 -1.49 -1.12
CA LEU A 274 12.75 -2.95 -1.29
C LEU A 274 12.92 -3.67 0.04
N LEU A 275 11.94 -4.50 0.38
CA LEU A 275 11.89 -5.33 1.57
C LEU A 275 11.80 -6.79 1.12
N ASN A 276 12.95 -7.42 0.83
CA ASN A 276 12.94 -8.77 0.24
C ASN A 276 13.54 -9.87 1.13
N GLY A 277 14.18 -9.49 2.24
CA GLY A 277 14.72 -10.43 3.22
C GLY A 277 15.79 -11.37 2.66
N GLN A 278 16.26 -11.17 1.42
CA GLN A 278 17.19 -12.03 0.69
C GLN A 278 18.44 -12.31 1.52
N ASN A 279 18.93 -13.56 1.50
CA ASN A 279 20.06 -14.05 2.32
C ASN A 279 19.85 -13.90 3.85
N ASN A 280 18.72 -14.43 4.35
CA ASN A 280 18.23 -14.44 5.74
C ASN A 280 19.31 -14.37 6.81
N VAL A 281 19.18 -13.44 7.73
CA VAL A 281 19.74 -13.62 9.09
C VAL A 281 18.75 -13.04 10.09
N SER A 282 17.55 -13.59 9.97
CA SER A 282 16.24 -13.39 10.61
C SER A 282 15.25 -12.41 9.96
N ARG A 283 15.32 -12.34 8.62
CA ARG A 283 14.40 -11.75 7.60
C ARG A 283 14.08 -10.27 7.76
N ALA A 284 13.55 -9.66 6.69
CA ALA A 284 13.24 -8.22 6.60
C ALA A 284 12.02 -7.87 7.45
N ASP A 285 12.05 -8.24 8.72
CA ASP A 285 10.94 -8.24 9.65
C ASP A 285 11.41 -8.24 11.12
N PRO A 286 10.74 -7.52 12.03
CA PRO A 286 9.76 -6.46 11.74
C PRO A 286 10.43 -5.19 11.19
N VAL A 287 9.72 -4.49 10.30
CA VAL A 287 10.11 -3.16 9.82
C VAL A 287 8.94 -2.20 10.04
N GLU A 288 9.23 -1.03 10.61
CA GLU A 288 8.20 -0.06 10.98
C GLU A 288 8.49 1.31 10.37
N PHE A 289 7.49 1.90 9.74
CA PHE A 289 7.48 3.25 9.20
C PHE A 289 6.44 4.06 9.96
N VAL A 290 6.89 5.03 10.75
CA VAL A 290 6.03 5.83 11.62
C VAL A 290 6.11 7.29 11.20
N GLN A 291 4.99 7.84 10.74
CA GLN A 291 4.88 9.23 10.27
C GLN A 291 5.84 9.53 9.11
N CYS A 292 5.99 8.58 8.18
CA CYS A 292 6.90 8.71 7.05
C CYS A 292 6.17 9.21 5.79
N ALA A 293 6.93 9.62 4.78
CA ALA A 293 6.42 9.87 3.44
C ALA A 293 7.33 9.21 2.39
N VAL A 294 6.78 8.42 1.48
CA VAL A 294 7.52 7.72 0.42
C VAL A 294 7.02 8.19 -0.94
N ALA A 295 7.91 8.74 -1.76
CA ALA A 295 7.58 9.15 -3.11
C ALA A 295 8.72 8.92 -4.11
N ALA A 296 8.43 8.22 -5.21
CA ALA A 296 9.34 8.20 -6.37
C ALA A 296 9.40 9.56 -7.09
N GLY A 297 8.41 10.43 -6.88
CA GLY A 297 8.31 11.73 -7.52
C GLY A 297 7.48 11.71 -8.81
N THR A 298 6.94 12.87 -9.18
CA THR A 298 6.00 13.05 -10.31
C THR A 298 6.60 12.74 -11.68
N ALA A 299 7.91 12.91 -11.83
CA ALA A 299 8.63 12.65 -13.08
C ALA A 299 8.96 11.17 -13.31
N ASN A 300 8.65 10.29 -12.34
CA ASN A 300 9.13 8.90 -12.33
C ASN A 300 7.96 7.89 -12.30
N PRO A 301 7.04 7.89 -13.28
CA PRO A 301 5.85 7.05 -13.28
C PRO A 301 6.13 5.54 -13.43
N GLY A 302 7.39 5.16 -13.70
CA GLY A 302 7.82 3.76 -13.85
C GLY A 302 8.40 3.13 -12.58
N VAL A 303 8.56 3.89 -11.49
CA VAL A 303 9.27 3.47 -10.28
C VAL A 303 8.30 3.09 -9.18
N ASP A 304 8.44 1.90 -8.60
CA ASP A 304 7.58 1.44 -7.50
C ASP A 304 8.00 2.07 -6.16
N ASN A 305 7.05 2.47 -5.31
CA ASN A 305 7.43 3.06 -4.03
C ASN A 305 7.94 2.00 -3.07
N VAL A 306 7.07 1.07 -2.67
CA VAL A 306 7.41 0.04 -1.69
C VAL A 306 7.15 -1.33 -2.28
N VAL A 307 8.22 -2.10 -2.44
CA VAL A 307 8.15 -3.50 -2.87
C VAL A 307 8.43 -4.41 -1.69
N ILE A 308 7.47 -5.25 -1.34
CA ILE A 308 7.60 -6.32 -0.34
C ILE A 308 7.68 -7.62 -1.12
N ASP A 309 8.85 -8.22 -1.14
CA ASP A 309 9.13 -9.38 -1.98
C ASP A 309 9.55 -10.56 -1.11
N GLY A 310 9.28 -11.78 -1.54
CA GLY A 310 9.86 -12.95 -0.90
C GLY A 310 9.59 -13.02 0.61
N GLN A 311 10.65 -13.00 1.41
CA GLN A 311 10.53 -13.03 2.87
C GLN A 311 10.58 -11.66 3.55
N GLY A 312 9.99 -10.64 2.92
CA GLY A 312 9.49 -9.47 3.66
C GLY A 312 8.30 -9.85 4.55
N GLY A 313 8.30 -9.43 5.82
CA GLY A 313 7.24 -9.80 6.77
C GLY A 313 7.10 -8.81 7.92
N SER A 314 6.01 -8.89 8.69
CA SER A 314 5.79 -8.02 9.86
C SER A 314 6.09 -6.53 9.60
N ILE A 315 5.63 -6.03 8.44
CA ILE A 315 5.84 -4.66 7.99
C ILE A 315 4.67 -3.80 8.49
N LYS A 316 5.00 -2.66 9.12
CA LYS A 316 3.99 -1.73 9.63
C LYS A 316 4.20 -0.35 9.07
N PHE A 317 3.13 0.24 8.57
CA PHE A 317 3.04 1.64 8.19
C PHE A 317 2.03 2.31 9.11
N ILE A 318 2.46 3.32 9.86
CA ILE A 318 1.65 4.01 10.86
C ILE A 318 1.67 5.49 10.49
N ALA A 319 0.53 6.01 10.06
CA ALA A 319 0.38 7.39 9.58
C ALA A 319 1.40 7.74 8.47
N THR A 320 1.63 6.81 7.53
CA THR A 320 2.59 7.01 6.42
C THR A 320 1.86 7.41 5.14
N ALA A 321 2.44 8.35 4.40
CA ALA A 321 1.99 8.72 3.06
C ALA A 321 2.83 8.02 1.99
N ILE A 322 2.19 7.48 0.95
CA ILE A 322 2.84 6.92 -0.24
C ILE A 322 2.31 7.66 -1.47
N LEU A 323 3.17 8.43 -2.12
CA LEU A 323 2.75 9.45 -3.08
C LEU A 323 3.55 9.33 -4.38
N PHE A 324 2.91 9.54 -5.53
CA PHE A 324 3.58 9.57 -6.84
C PHE A 324 4.32 8.26 -7.18
N GLY A 325 4.78 8.07 -8.43
CA GLY A 325 5.38 6.81 -8.87
C GLY A 325 4.37 5.79 -9.40
N ARG A 326 4.83 4.57 -9.68
CA ARG A 326 4.06 3.50 -10.32
C ARG A 326 3.12 2.82 -9.33
N HIS A 327 3.59 1.81 -8.60
CA HIS A 327 2.81 1.15 -7.57
C HIS A 327 3.10 1.76 -6.19
N GLY A 328 2.09 1.80 -5.31
CA GLY A 328 2.27 2.28 -3.94
C GLY A 328 2.96 1.23 -3.08
N ILE A 329 2.22 0.16 -2.74
CA ILE A 329 2.76 -1.06 -2.15
C ILE A 329 2.51 -2.21 -3.11
N TRP A 330 3.57 -2.97 -3.41
CA TRP A 330 3.52 -4.19 -4.18
C TRP A 330 4.03 -5.37 -3.37
N MET A 331 3.13 -6.30 -3.02
CA MET A 331 3.48 -7.59 -2.43
C MET A 331 3.59 -8.66 -3.51
N ARG A 332 4.78 -9.24 -3.67
CA ARG A 332 5.10 -10.26 -4.68
C ARG A 332 6.07 -11.31 -4.15
N ASN A 333 6.33 -12.36 -4.92
CA ASN A 333 7.32 -13.37 -4.55
C ASN A 333 8.17 -13.80 -5.75
N THR A 334 9.29 -13.11 -5.96
CA THR A 334 10.27 -13.45 -6.98
C THR A 334 11.53 -14.10 -6.39
N THR A 335 11.68 -14.11 -5.06
CA THR A 335 12.92 -14.58 -4.41
C THR A 335 13.01 -16.10 -4.27
N THR A 336 11.93 -16.86 -4.49
CA THR A 336 11.77 -18.31 -4.23
C THR A 336 12.04 -18.77 -2.78
N GLU A 337 12.59 -17.92 -1.91
CA GLU A 337 12.98 -18.27 -0.54
C GLU A 337 11.78 -18.34 0.44
N GLY A 338 10.63 -17.73 0.11
CA GLY A 338 9.38 -17.80 0.89
C GLY A 338 8.36 -16.73 0.50
N LEU A 339 7.16 -16.76 1.07
CA LEU A 339 6.09 -15.79 0.78
C LEU A 339 6.13 -14.58 1.72
N PRO A 340 5.71 -13.39 1.24
CA PRO A 340 5.54 -12.23 2.10
C PRO A 340 4.51 -12.54 3.18
N LYS A 341 4.79 -12.20 4.44
CA LYS A 341 3.91 -12.61 5.54
C LYS A 341 2.87 -11.57 5.91
N PHE A 342 3.24 -10.62 6.76
CA PHE A 342 2.31 -9.69 7.39
C PHE A 342 2.60 -8.25 6.94
N LEU A 343 1.57 -7.58 6.43
CA LEU A 343 1.56 -6.15 6.14
C LEU A 343 0.42 -5.49 6.93
N TYR A 344 0.75 -4.45 7.69
CA TYR A 344 -0.21 -3.62 8.40
C TYR A 344 -0.03 -2.16 7.97
N PHE A 345 -1.11 -1.52 7.53
CA PHE A 345 -1.15 -0.11 7.17
C PHE A 345 -2.27 0.55 7.96
N GLU A 346 -1.91 1.47 8.86
CA GLU A 346 -2.84 2.14 9.77
C GLU A 346 -2.71 3.65 9.66
N GLY A 347 -3.79 4.31 9.23
CA GLY A 347 -3.77 5.74 8.94
C GLY A 347 -2.94 6.09 7.71
N GLY A 348 -2.79 7.38 7.41
CA GLY A 348 -2.06 7.85 6.23
C GLY A 348 -2.77 7.48 4.92
N GLY A 349 -2.01 7.31 3.84
CA GLY A 349 -2.64 6.98 2.58
C GLY A 349 -1.76 6.99 1.34
N PHE A 350 -2.45 6.82 0.22
CA PHE A 350 -1.91 6.74 -1.13
C PHE A 350 -2.50 7.85 -1.98
N GLU A 351 -1.67 8.53 -2.76
CA GLU A 351 -2.16 9.59 -3.64
C GLU A 351 -1.31 9.73 -4.91
N ASN A 352 -1.97 10.11 -6.01
CA ASN A 352 -1.31 10.55 -7.24
C ASN A 352 -0.33 9.53 -7.86
N GLY A 353 -0.49 8.24 -7.55
CA GLY A 353 0.23 7.16 -8.22
C GLY A 353 -0.29 6.93 -9.65
N HIS A 354 0.58 6.42 -10.53
CA HIS A 354 0.29 6.16 -11.94
C HIS A 354 -0.14 4.71 -12.22
N GLY A 355 0.24 3.77 -11.35
CA GLY A 355 -0.20 2.38 -11.34
C GLY A 355 -1.10 2.10 -10.13
N VAL A 356 -1.23 0.83 -9.75
CA VAL A 356 -2.08 0.40 -8.62
C VAL A 356 -1.46 0.81 -7.26
N PRO A 357 -2.15 1.61 -6.43
CA PRO A 357 -1.70 1.95 -5.07
C PRO A 357 -1.43 0.75 -4.17
N VAL A 358 -2.34 -0.23 -4.15
CA VAL A 358 -2.20 -1.45 -3.36
C VAL A 358 -2.28 -2.66 -4.28
N LEU A 359 -1.14 -3.26 -4.59
CA LEU A 359 -1.02 -4.42 -5.46
C LEU A 359 -0.57 -5.65 -4.66
N LEU A 360 -1.48 -6.60 -4.46
CA LEU A 360 -1.25 -7.83 -3.70
C LEU A 360 -1.25 -9.03 -4.65
N GLU A 361 -0.08 -9.51 -5.03
CA GLU A 361 0.08 -10.65 -5.95
C GLU A 361 0.57 -11.92 -5.26
N ALA A 362 1.22 -11.81 -4.11
CA ALA A 362 1.61 -12.93 -3.26
C ALA A 362 1.68 -12.49 -1.79
N GLY A 363 1.28 -13.38 -0.88
CA GLY A 363 1.46 -13.14 0.56
C GLY A 363 0.47 -13.87 1.46
N ALA A 364 0.70 -13.79 2.77
CA ALA A 364 -0.09 -14.49 3.79
C ALA A 364 -1.14 -13.60 4.47
N GLN A 365 -0.85 -12.31 4.66
CA GLN A 365 -1.77 -11.38 5.33
C GLN A 365 -1.48 -9.92 4.97
N ALA A 366 -2.53 -9.16 4.69
CA ALA A 366 -2.47 -7.71 4.53
C ALA A 366 -3.66 -7.03 5.23
N GLN A 367 -3.42 -5.93 5.93
CA GLN A 367 -4.45 -5.14 6.59
C GLN A 367 -4.25 -3.65 6.31
N PHE A 368 -5.32 -3.00 5.87
CA PHE A 368 -5.39 -1.56 5.63
C PHE A 368 -6.56 -1.01 6.45
N ILE A 369 -6.25 -0.17 7.43
CA ILE A 369 -7.22 0.35 8.40
C ILE A 369 -7.10 1.87 8.46
N ASN A 370 -8.25 2.56 8.40
CA ASN A 370 -8.32 4.03 8.42
C ASN A 370 -7.43 4.67 7.34
N THR A 371 -7.33 4.03 6.17
CA THR A 371 -6.39 4.41 5.11
C THR A 371 -7.11 5.21 4.02
N TYR A 372 -6.49 6.27 3.52
CA TYR A 372 -6.91 6.92 2.28
C TYR A 372 -6.20 6.27 1.09
N ILE A 373 -6.94 5.68 0.14
CA ILE A 373 -6.38 5.02 -1.04
C ILE A 373 -6.94 5.72 -2.28
N SER A 374 -6.14 6.60 -2.88
CA SER A 374 -6.51 7.30 -4.09
C SER A 374 -5.39 7.28 -5.12
N ALA A 375 -5.75 7.29 -6.39
CA ALA A 375 -4.79 7.48 -7.45
C ALA A 375 -5.42 8.11 -8.68
N ASP A 376 -4.59 8.83 -9.42
CA ASP A 376 -4.94 9.50 -10.65
C ASP A 376 -4.51 8.65 -11.87
N ASN A 377 -4.72 7.34 -11.74
CA ASN A 377 -4.20 6.32 -12.65
C ASN A 377 -5.26 5.85 -13.67
N ALA A 378 -4.84 4.97 -14.58
CA ALA A 378 -5.73 4.22 -15.47
C ALA A 378 -6.21 2.88 -14.87
N GLU A 379 -5.69 2.50 -13.70
CA GLU A 379 -5.76 1.16 -13.11
C GLU A 379 -6.73 1.11 -11.92
N ASP A 380 -6.66 0.03 -11.12
CA ASP A 380 -7.44 -0.11 -9.89
C ASP A 380 -6.79 0.68 -8.74
N ALA A 381 -7.59 1.06 -7.73
CA ALA A 381 -7.02 1.58 -6.47
C ALA A 381 -6.44 0.44 -5.62
N VAL A 382 -7.11 -0.72 -5.62
CA VAL A 382 -6.64 -1.94 -4.95
C VAL A 382 -6.79 -3.13 -5.90
N ARG A 383 -5.73 -3.91 -6.08
CA ARG A 383 -5.76 -5.17 -6.83
C ARG A 383 -5.25 -6.32 -5.98
N ILE A 384 -6.06 -7.36 -5.85
CA ILE A 384 -5.72 -8.58 -5.12
C ILE A 384 -5.73 -9.75 -6.11
N GLY A 385 -4.56 -10.08 -6.64
CA GLY A 385 -4.37 -11.11 -7.66
C GLY A 385 -4.57 -12.53 -7.11
N ALA A 386 -4.84 -13.49 -8.00
CA ALA A 386 -5.10 -14.88 -7.63
C ALA A 386 -3.89 -15.59 -6.96
N GLY A 387 -2.67 -15.07 -7.15
CA GLY A 387 -1.47 -15.56 -6.48
C GLY A 387 -1.38 -15.18 -4.99
N PHE A 388 -2.13 -14.15 -4.55
CA PHE A 388 -2.26 -13.84 -3.14
C PHE A 388 -3.20 -14.89 -2.55
N THR A 389 -2.70 -15.75 -1.66
CA THR A 389 -3.49 -16.86 -1.10
C THR A 389 -3.82 -16.67 0.39
N GLY A 390 -3.32 -15.57 0.95
CA GLY A 390 -3.51 -15.13 2.32
C GLY A 390 -4.88 -14.53 2.62
N THR A 391 -4.93 -13.73 3.69
CA THR A 391 -6.12 -12.95 4.08
C THR A 391 -5.86 -11.48 3.86
N ALA A 392 -6.78 -10.74 3.24
CA ALA A 392 -6.69 -9.28 3.17
C ALA A 392 -7.89 -8.63 3.85
N THR A 393 -7.66 -7.56 4.60
CA THR A 393 -8.71 -6.77 5.23
C THR A 393 -8.54 -5.30 4.89
N PHE A 394 -9.62 -4.68 4.42
CA PHE A 394 -9.74 -3.24 4.23
C PHE A 394 -10.86 -2.76 5.16
N ALA A 395 -10.52 -1.93 6.13
CA ALA A 395 -11.45 -1.47 7.14
C ALA A 395 -11.45 0.06 7.26
N ASN A 396 -12.63 0.66 7.35
CA ASN A 396 -12.81 2.10 7.63
C ASN A 396 -11.98 3.01 6.71
N SER A 397 -11.78 2.58 5.46
CA SER A 397 -10.88 3.23 4.51
C SER A 397 -11.67 3.98 3.44
N VAL A 398 -11.05 4.99 2.83
CA VAL A 398 -11.60 5.73 1.69
C VAL A 398 -10.86 5.28 0.44
N ILE A 399 -11.57 4.79 -0.57
CA ILE A 399 -10.99 4.23 -1.80
C ILE A 399 -11.64 4.90 -3.00
N ARG A 400 -10.87 5.66 -3.79
CA ARG A 400 -11.45 6.53 -4.81
C ARG A 400 -10.49 6.93 -5.93
N GLY A 401 -11.05 7.59 -6.94
CA GLY A 401 -10.31 8.39 -7.93
C GLY A 401 -9.65 7.61 -9.06
N CYS A 402 -9.61 6.28 -8.96
CA CYS A 402 -8.86 5.44 -9.88
C CYS A 402 -9.54 5.26 -11.25
N GLY A 403 -8.75 4.80 -12.21
CA GLY A 403 -9.15 4.67 -13.61
C GLY A 403 -10.15 3.56 -13.89
N ARG A 404 -10.04 2.43 -13.17
CA ARG A 404 -10.81 1.20 -13.38
C ARG A 404 -11.69 0.87 -12.17
N HIS A 405 -11.34 -0.11 -11.34
CA HIS A 405 -12.13 -0.51 -10.17
C HIS A 405 -11.58 0.09 -8.88
N GLY A 406 -12.46 0.44 -7.93
CA GLY A 406 -12.01 0.77 -6.58
C GLY A 406 -11.22 -0.40 -5.97
N ILE A 407 -11.82 -1.61 -6.00
CA ILE A 407 -11.15 -2.85 -5.60
C ILE A 407 -11.42 -3.95 -6.62
N ASP A 408 -10.37 -4.57 -7.16
CA ASP A 408 -10.44 -5.78 -7.97
C ASP A 408 -9.92 -6.99 -7.18
N ILE A 409 -10.74 -8.04 -7.06
CA ILE A 409 -10.47 -9.21 -6.23
C ILE A 409 -10.52 -10.48 -7.06
N ALA A 410 -9.38 -11.15 -7.16
CA ALA A 410 -9.23 -12.47 -7.76
C ALA A 410 -8.84 -13.57 -6.74
N SER A 411 -8.69 -13.19 -5.47
CA SER A 411 -8.15 -14.01 -4.38
C SER A 411 -9.24 -14.54 -3.42
N THR A 412 -8.83 -15.31 -2.41
CA THR A 412 -9.69 -15.87 -1.37
C THR A 412 -9.54 -15.14 -0.03
N ARG A 413 -10.55 -15.23 0.85
CA ARG A 413 -10.52 -14.71 2.24
C ARG A 413 -10.28 -13.20 2.31
N ILE A 414 -11.11 -12.44 1.63
CA ILE A 414 -11.01 -10.98 1.60
C ILE A 414 -12.19 -10.38 2.36
N THR A 415 -11.89 -9.46 3.28
CA THR A 415 -12.89 -8.70 4.02
C THR A 415 -12.77 -7.22 3.68
N VAL A 416 -13.88 -6.60 3.27
CA VAL A 416 -13.99 -5.16 3.04
C VAL A 416 -15.12 -4.65 3.92
N THR A 417 -14.80 -3.79 4.89
CA THR A 417 -15.76 -3.39 5.93
C THR A 417 -15.69 -1.90 6.26
N GLY A 418 -16.84 -1.24 6.34
CA GLY A 418 -16.91 0.17 6.78
C GLY A 418 -16.22 1.16 5.83
N CYS A 419 -15.93 0.77 4.58
CA CYS A 419 -15.21 1.62 3.63
C CYS A 419 -16.14 2.56 2.86
N LEU A 420 -15.60 3.72 2.45
CA LEU A 420 -16.19 4.61 1.45
C LEU A 420 -15.50 4.35 0.11
N ILE A 421 -16.21 3.79 -0.86
CA ILE A 421 -15.66 3.35 -2.15
C ILE A 421 -16.40 4.04 -3.28
N GLY A 422 -15.76 4.99 -3.95
CA GLY A 422 -16.49 5.82 -4.89
C GLY A 422 -15.66 6.67 -5.81
N ASN A 423 -16.33 7.30 -6.78
CA ASN A 423 -15.70 8.12 -7.81
C ASN A 423 -14.59 7.38 -8.57
N ASN A 424 -14.84 6.10 -8.84
CA ASN A 424 -13.96 5.24 -9.62
C ASN A 424 -14.40 5.22 -11.08
N GLY A 425 -13.64 4.52 -11.91
CA GLY A 425 -13.90 4.46 -13.35
C GLY A 425 -13.55 5.76 -14.06
N ARG A 426 -12.53 6.50 -13.60
CA ARG A 426 -12.13 7.78 -14.22
C ARG A 426 -11.93 7.66 -15.74
N MET A 427 -11.43 6.51 -16.20
CA MET A 427 -11.19 6.20 -17.63
C MET A 427 -12.44 5.73 -18.38
N ALA A 428 -13.58 5.54 -17.72
CA ALA A 428 -14.85 5.16 -18.31
C ALA A 428 -15.54 6.37 -18.97
N HIS A 429 -14.89 6.94 -19.98
CA HIS A 429 -15.37 8.13 -20.70
C HIS A 429 -14.84 8.16 -22.14
N PRO A 430 -15.60 8.71 -23.11
CA PRO A 430 -15.16 8.85 -24.51
C PRO A 430 -13.82 9.55 -24.70
N SER A 431 -13.45 10.50 -23.81
CA SER A 431 -12.15 11.18 -23.86
C SER A 431 -10.93 10.27 -23.65
N PHE A 432 -11.15 9.05 -23.13
CA PHE A 432 -10.12 8.03 -22.94
C PHE A 432 -10.34 6.79 -23.82
N ALA A 433 -11.26 6.89 -24.79
CA ALA A 433 -11.62 5.78 -25.65
C ALA A 433 -10.56 5.48 -26.70
N GLN A 434 -10.48 4.21 -27.08
CA GLN A 434 -9.74 3.74 -28.24
C GLN A 434 -10.62 3.77 -29.48
N GLN A 435 -10.05 4.16 -30.62
CA GLN A 435 -10.74 4.09 -31.91
C GLN A 435 -10.84 2.65 -32.38
N ILE A 436 -11.99 2.26 -32.93
CA ILE A 436 -12.20 0.94 -33.53
C ILE A 436 -11.70 0.98 -34.99
N THR A 437 -10.82 0.05 -35.34
CA THR A 437 -10.22 -0.08 -36.69
C THR A 437 -10.61 -1.39 -37.39
N GLY A 438 -11.20 -2.34 -36.65
CA GLY A 438 -11.64 -3.61 -37.21
C GLY A 438 -12.76 -4.24 -36.39
N MET A 439 -13.66 -4.95 -37.08
CA MET A 439 -14.73 -5.72 -36.47
C MET A 439 -14.98 -6.99 -37.28
N SER A 440 -15.02 -8.15 -36.62
CA SER A 440 -15.30 -9.43 -37.27
C SER A 440 -16.00 -10.40 -36.33
N GLN A 441 -16.66 -11.42 -36.87
CA GLN A 441 -17.24 -12.48 -36.04
C GLN A 441 -16.12 -13.36 -35.46
N SER A 442 -16.25 -13.76 -34.19
CA SER A 442 -15.37 -14.72 -33.52
C SER A 442 -16.17 -15.87 -32.92
N ALA A 443 -15.47 -16.89 -32.42
CA ALA A 443 -16.11 -18.01 -31.71
C ALA A 443 -16.69 -17.61 -30.35
N ALA A 444 -16.13 -16.58 -29.69
CA ALA A 444 -16.59 -16.10 -28.38
C ALA A 444 -17.63 -14.97 -28.49
N GLY A 445 -17.81 -14.39 -29.67
CA GLY A 445 -18.76 -13.32 -29.95
C GLY A 445 -18.30 -12.45 -31.12
N VAL A 446 -18.08 -11.15 -30.90
CA VAL A 446 -17.60 -10.24 -31.95
C VAL A 446 -16.21 -9.72 -31.61
N ARG A 447 -15.24 -9.95 -32.49
CA ARG A 447 -13.88 -9.40 -32.36
C ARG A 447 -13.85 -7.93 -32.71
N ILE A 448 -13.21 -7.14 -31.86
CA ILE A 448 -12.91 -5.73 -32.05
C ILE A 448 -11.40 -5.56 -32.14
N THR A 449 -10.94 -4.73 -33.09
CA THR A 449 -9.55 -4.27 -33.19
C THR A 449 -9.51 -2.77 -32.89
N THR A 450 -8.59 -2.36 -32.02
CA THR A 450 -8.38 -0.95 -31.65
C THR A 450 -7.20 -0.33 -32.41
N ALA A 451 -7.22 0.99 -32.57
CA ALA A 451 -6.15 1.73 -33.24
C ALA A 451 -4.81 1.74 -32.48
N ALA A 452 -4.85 1.55 -31.16
CA ALA A 452 -3.67 1.51 -30.31
C ALA A 452 -3.76 0.39 -29.27
N PRO A 453 -2.61 -0.04 -28.70
CA PRO A 453 -2.58 -1.00 -27.62
C PRO A 453 -3.35 -0.55 -26.36
N HIS A 454 -3.97 -1.49 -25.66
CA HIS A 454 -4.71 -1.29 -24.42
C HIS A 454 -4.18 -2.17 -23.28
N THR A 455 -4.43 -1.78 -22.02
CA THR A 455 -4.11 -2.55 -20.81
C THR A 455 -5.32 -3.29 -20.23
N TRP A 456 -6.32 -3.57 -21.08
CA TRP A 456 -7.56 -4.23 -20.65
C TRP A 456 -7.32 -5.71 -20.41
N GLU A 457 -8.19 -6.31 -19.60
CA GLU A 457 -8.09 -7.71 -19.20
C GLU A 457 -9.37 -8.47 -19.53
N THR A 458 -9.24 -9.78 -19.76
CA THR A 458 -10.42 -10.66 -19.83
C THR A 458 -11.29 -10.48 -18.58
N ASP A 459 -12.61 -10.50 -18.79
CA ASP A 459 -13.67 -10.15 -17.83
C ASP A 459 -13.86 -8.65 -17.55
N ASP A 460 -13.07 -7.76 -18.18
CA ASP A 460 -13.43 -6.35 -18.23
C ASP A 460 -14.79 -6.14 -18.90
N ARG A 461 -15.39 -4.99 -18.61
CA ARG A 461 -16.54 -4.49 -19.35
C ARG A 461 -16.15 -3.24 -20.10
N VAL A 462 -16.55 -3.17 -21.37
CA VAL A 462 -16.28 -2.04 -22.25
C VAL A 462 -17.58 -1.53 -22.83
N THR A 463 -17.64 -0.23 -23.10
CA THR A 463 -18.77 0.40 -23.78
C THR A 463 -18.36 0.79 -25.19
N LEU A 464 -19.11 0.33 -26.18
CA LEU A 464 -18.99 0.76 -27.57
C LEU A 464 -19.97 1.89 -27.84
N GLN A 465 -19.52 2.91 -28.57
CA GLN A 465 -20.35 4.04 -29.02
C GLN A 465 -20.00 4.40 -30.45
N ASP A 466 -20.95 5.03 -31.16
CA ASP A 466 -20.78 5.54 -32.52
C ASP A 466 -20.34 4.50 -33.57
N VAL A 467 -20.66 3.22 -33.35
CA VAL A 467 -20.44 2.14 -34.32
C VAL A 467 -21.44 2.26 -35.46
N GLY A 468 -20.96 2.45 -36.68
CA GLY A 468 -21.77 2.50 -37.91
C GLY A 468 -22.03 1.11 -38.52
N GLY A 469 -23.25 0.88 -39.01
CA GLY A 469 -23.70 -0.39 -39.59
C GLY A 469 -24.11 -1.42 -38.53
N ALA A 470 -23.14 -1.93 -37.76
CA ALA A 470 -23.34 -2.89 -36.66
C ALA A 470 -23.87 -2.20 -35.37
N THR A 471 -24.88 -1.33 -35.50
CA THR A 471 -25.34 -0.41 -34.45
C THR A 471 -25.87 -1.09 -33.19
N GLY A 472 -26.32 -2.35 -33.31
CA GLY A 472 -26.74 -3.18 -32.17
C GLY A 472 -25.62 -3.50 -31.17
N LEU A 473 -24.36 -3.21 -31.53
CA LEU A 473 -23.21 -3.37 -30.64
C LEU A 473 -22.92 -2.12 -29.80
N ASN A 474 -23.59 -0.98 -30.02
CA ASN A 474 -23.48 0.23 -29.21
C ASN A 474 -24.08 0.03 -27.80
N ALA A 475 -23.36 -0.72 -26.97
CA ALA A 475 -23.75 -1.12 -25.63
C ALA A 475 -22.51 -1.47 -24.80
N ALA A 476 -22.73 -1.79 -23.53
CA ALA A 476 -21.68 -2.29 -22.65
C ALA A 476 -21.60 -3.83 -22.70
N TRP A 477 -20.41 -4.37 -22.93
CA TRP A 477 -20.16 -5.80 -23.12
C TRP A 477 -19.05 -6.31 -22.20
N PRO A 478 -19.17 -7.52 -21.64
CA PRO A 478 -18.00 -8.23 -21.13
C PRO A 478 -17.05 -8.59 -22.27
N ILE A 479 -15.74 -8.59 -22.01
CA ILE A 479 -14.74 -8.89 -23.02
C ILE A 479 -13.86 -10.10 -22.67
N ALA A 480 -13.37 -10.78 -23.70
CA ALA A 480 -12.24 -11.69 -23.63
C ALA A 480 -11.09 -11.09 -24.43
N VAL A 481 -10.00 -10.74 -23.77
CA VAL A 481 -8.84 -10.13 -24.42
C VAL A 481 -8.10 -11.19 -25.23
N VAL A 482 -7.74 -10.83 -26.47
CA VAL A 482 -7.02 -11.68 -27.41
C VAL A 482 -5.55 -11.29 -27.45
N ASP A 483 -5.28 -10.00 -27.64
CA ASP A 483 -3.94 -9.41 -27.60
C ASP A 483 -4.01 -7.93 -27.19
N ALA A 484 -2.90 -7.21 -27.32
CA ALA A 484 -2.81 -5.82 -26.90
C ALA A 484 -3.73 -4.87 -27.69
N THR A 485 -4.20 -5.25 -28.88
CA THR A 485 -5.02 -4.42 -29.78
C THR A 485 -6.35 -5.07 -30.13
N SER A 486 -6.68 -6.23 -29.58
CA SER A 486 -7.90 -6.94 -29.92
C SER A 486 -8.53 -7.71 -28.76
N PHE A 487 -9.85 -7.77 -28.78
CA PHE A 487 -10.66 -8.48 -27.80
C PHE A 487 -12.00 -8.89 -28.42
N ASP A 488 -12.65 -9.89 -27.82
CA ASP A 488 -13.98 -10.35 -28.22
C ASP A 488 -15.06 -9.83 -27.25
N LEU A 489 -16.13 -9.25 -27.80
CA LEU A 489 -17.37 -8.94 -27.08
C LEU A 489 -18.10 -10.25 -26.77
N VAL A 490 -18.01 -10.72 -25.53
CA VAL A 490 -18.49 -12.05 -25.14
C VAL A 490 -20.01 -12.12 -25.24
N GLY A 491 -20.50 -13.09 -26.01
CA GLY A 491 -21.93 -13.31 -26.24
C GLY A 491 -22.59 -12.33 -27.23
N ALA A 492 -21.82 -11.44 -27.87
CA ALA A 492 -22.33 -10.58 -28.94
C ALA A 492 -22.46 -11.35 -30.26
N ALA A 493 -23.39 -10.92 -31.12
CA ALA A 493 -23.57 -11.45 -32.47
C ALA A 493 -23.42 -10.34 -33.51
N LEU A 494 -22.61 -10.56 -34.55
CA LEU A 494 -22.44 -9.62 -35.65
C LEU A 494 -23.54 -9.81 -36.70
N ASN A 495 -24.73 -9.29 -36.40
CA ASN A 495 -25.90 -9.44 -37.27
C ASN A 495 -25.90 -8.52 -38.50
N GLN A 496 -25.09 -7.46 -38.49
CA GLN A 496 -24.96 -6.48 -39.58
C GLN A 496 -23.49 -6.12 -39.78
N PRO A 497 -23.05 -5.81 -41.01
CA PRO A 497 -21.66 -5.45 -41.25
C PRO A 497 -21.30 -4.11 -40.59
N TRP A 498 -20.10 -4.03 -40.05
CA TRP A 498 -19.51 -2.76 -39.65
C TRP A 498 -19.13 -1.95 -40.90
N THR A 499 -19.52 -0.68 -40.92
CA THR A 499 -19.32 0.19 -42.09
C THR A 499 -18.30 1.28 -41.84
N SER A 500 -18.29 1.88 -40.65
CA SER A 500 -17.36 2.93 -40.26
C SER A 500 -17.48 3.25 -38.77
N GLY A 501 -16.55 4.06 -38.26
CA GLY A 501 -16.63 4.68 -36.94
C GLY A 501 -16.56 3.69 -35.78
N GLY A 502 -16.82 4.21 -34.59
CA GLY A 502 -16.81 3.44 -33.36
C GLY A 502 -15.66 3.81 -32.44
N VAL A 503 -16.01 4.09 -31.19
CA VAL A 503 -15.06 4.21 -30.10
C VAL A 503 -15.40 3.19 -29.01
N VAL A 504 -14.39 2.78 -28.27
CA VAL A 504 -14.56 1.86 -27.14
C VAL A 504 -13.76 2.33 -25.93
N PHE A 505 -14.38 2.34 -24.76
CA PHE A 505 -13.71 2.66 -23.50
C PHE A 505 -14.06 1.61 -22.43
N ARG A 506 -13.12 1.41 -21.50
CA ARG A 506 -13.25 0.47 -20.39
C ARG A 506 -14.08 1.07 -19.26
N ASN A 507 -14.99 0.29 -18.72
CA ASN A 507 -15.82 0.66 -17.59
C ASN A 507 -15.17 0.31 -16.24
N GLY A 508 -15.62 0.98 -15.18
CA GLY A 508 -15.19 0.73 -13.80
C GLY A 508 -16.35 0.33 -12.89
N SER A 509 -16.02 -0.21 -11.72
CA SER A 509 -16.96 -0.52 -10.64
C SER A 509 -16.37 -0.15 -9.29
N GLY A 510 -17.20 -0.06 -8.25
CA GLY A 510 -16.69 0.08 -6.88
C GLY A 510 -15.85 -1.13 -6.48
N ILE A 511 -16.45 -2.32 -6.54
CA ILE A 511 -15.79 -3.60 -6.29
C ILE A 511 -16.04 -4.55 -7.47
N ASN A 512 -15.00 -5.20 -7.97
CA ASN A 512 -15.08 -6.27 -8.97
C ASN A 512 -14.58 -7.58 -8.34
N LEU A 513 -15.40 -8.63 -8.38
CA LEU A 513 -15.06 -9.97 -7.93
C LEU A 513 -14.92 -10.88 -9.14
N ARG A 514 -13.71 -11.40 -9.35
CA ARG A 514 -13.44 -12.37 -10.41
C ARG A 514 -13.94 -13.75 -10.04
N SER A 515 -14.05 -14.62 -11.05
CA SER A 515 -14.54 -16.01 -10.88
C SER A 515 -13.67 -16.86 -9.95
N THR A 516 -12.38 -16.53 -9.83
CA THR A 516 -11.43 -17.19 -8.93
C THR A 516 -11.57 -16.75 -7.48
N ALA A 517 -12.29 -15.66 -7.20
CA ALA A 517 -12.46 -15.17 -5.84
C ALA A 517 -13.34 -16.11 -5.01
N SER A 518 -13.08 -16.21 -3.70
CA SER A 518 -13.89 -17.05 -2.79
C SER A 518 -13.77 -16.59 -1.33
N ARG A 519 -14.73 -16.94 -0.47
CA ARG A 519 -14.79 -16.52 0.93
C ARG A 519 -14.66 -15.00 1.09
N ILE A 520 -15.48 -14.29 0.33
CA ILE A 520 -15.47 -12.82 0.30
C ILE A 520 -16.54 -12.28 1.24
N VAL A 521 -16.17 -11.32 2.08
CA VAL A 521 -17.09 -10.60 2.99
C VAL A 521 -17.05 -9.12 2.68
N LEU A 522 -18.17 -8.56 2.23
CA LEU A 522 -18.37 -7.14 1.97
C LEU A 522 -19.46 -6.63 2.91
N THR A 523 -19.12 -5.85 3.93
CA THR A 523 -20.10 -5.43 4.93
C THR A 523 -20.02 -3.96 5.34
N GLY A 524 -21.16 -3.28 5.48
CA GLY A 524 -21.19 -1.92 6.03
C GLY A 524 -20.46 -0.86 5.18
N ASN A 525 -20.25 -1.11 3.88
CA ASN A 525 -19.54 -0.16 3.00
C ASN A 525 -20.52 0.80 2.33
N ALA A 526 -20.08 2.01 2.00
CA ALA A 526 -20.77 2.89 1.06
C ALA A 526 -20.05 2.86 -0.28
N ILE A 527 -20.73 2.33 -1.32
CA ILE A 527 -20.15 2.06 -2.63
C ILE A 527 -20.97 2.78 -3.71
N GLY A 528 -20.50 3.95 -4.14
CA GLY A 528 -21.30 4.86 -4.96
C GLY A 528 -20.58 6.15 -5.31
N GLY A 529 -21.31 7.10 -5.89
CA GLY A 529 -20.81 8.48 -6.01
C GLY A 529 -20.64 9.11 -4.63
N LEU A 530 -19.50 9.76 -4.39
CA LEU A 530 -19.24 10.54 -3.18
C LEU A 530 -19.58 12.02 -3.43
N ALA A 531 -19.74 12.79 -2.36
CA ALA A 531 -20.16 14.20 -2.45
C ALA A 531 -19.18 15.09 -3.23
N ASP A 532 -17.91 14.68 -3.31
CA ASP A 532 -16.82 15.42 -3.92
C ASP A 532 -16.27 14.67 -5.14
N GLY A 533 -16.24 15.28 -6.32
CA GLY A 533 -15.62 14.68 -7.52
C GLY A 533 -16.60 14.00 -8.49
N VAL A 534 -16.06 13.51 -9.60
CA VAL A 534 -16.85 12.96 -10.72
C VAL A 534 -16.98 11.45 -10.57
N ASN A 535 -18.20 10.95 -10.48
CA ASN A 535 -18.47 9.52 -10.46
C ASN A 535 -18.71 8.95 -11.88
N ARG A 536 -17.95 7.91 -12.23
CA ARG A 536 -18.10 7.19 -13.51
C ARG A 536 -18.21 5.68 -13.34
N GLN A 537 -18.31 5.19 -12.11
CA GLN A 537 -18.46 3.76 -11.87
C GLN A 537 -19.85 3.29 -12.28
N GLU A 538 -19.91 2.19 -13.02
CA GLU A 538 -21.18 1.66 -13.53
C GLU A 538 -21.95 0.93 -12.43
N TYR A 539 -21.27 0.04 -11.72
CA TYR A 539 -21.87 -0.77 -10.67
C TYR A 539 -21.14 -0.61 -9.35
N GLY A 540 -21.89 -0.72 -8.25
CA GLY A 540 -21.29 -0.80 -6.92
C GLY A 540 -20.48 -2.08 -6.79
N ILE A 541 -21.12 -3.24 -7.04
CA ILE A 541 -20.47 -4.55 -7.00
C ILE A 541 -20.69 -5.29 -8.32
N VAL A 542 -19.62 -5.79 -8.94
CA VAL A 542 -19.69 -6.77 -10.04
C VAL A 542 -19.24 -8.12 -9.49
N ASN A 543 -20.12 -9.12 -9.50
CA ASN A 543 -19.87 -10.42 -8.89
C ASN A 543 -19.81 -11.57 -9.91
N ARG A 544 -18.66 -12.22 -10.03
CA ARG A 544 -18.49 -13.51 -10.74
C ARG A 544 -18.16 -14.68 -9.82
N SER A 545 -18.08 -14.46 -8.51
CA SER A 545 -17.79 -15.49 -7.51
C SER A 545 -19.07 -16.06 -6.89
N THR A 546 -19.04 -17.34 -6.56
CA THR A 546 -20.14 -18.07 -5.90
C THR A 546 -20.09 -18.01 -4.36
N ASP A 547 -18.96 -17.62 -3.78
CA ASP A 547 -18.74 -17.67 -2.33
C ASP A 547 -18.51 -16.26 -1.77
N VAL A 548 -19.60 -15.50 -1.78
CA VAL A 548 -19.64 -14.07 -1.41
C VAL A 548 -20.78 -13.81 -0.44
N LEU A 549 -20.47 -13.12 0.65
CA LEU A 549 -21.42 -12.47 1.54
C LEU A 549 -21.30 -10.95 1.38
N ALA A 550 -22.33 -10.32 0.82
CA ALA A 550 -22.45 -8.87 0.75
C ALA A 550 -23.65 -8.43 1.62
N ALA A 551 -23.38 -7.80 2.76
CA ALA A 551 -24.43 -7.43 3.71
C ALA A 551 -24.35 -5.97 4.16
N SER A 552 -25.51 -5.34 4.38
CA SER A 552 -25.57 -4.01 5.01
C SER A 552 -24.74 -2.92 4.31
N ASN A 553 -24.51 -3.03 2.99
CA ASN A 553 -23.82 -2.01 2.21
C ASN A 553 -24.81 -0.97 1.66
N GLU A 554 -24.36 0.27 1.49
CA GLU A 554 -25.03 1.33 0.74
C GLU A 554 -24.52 1.32 -0.71
N LEU A 555 -25.37 0.96 -1.67
CA LEU A 555 -24.98 0.81 -3.09
C LEU A 555 -25.66 1.83 -4.02
N THR A 556 -26.21 2.92 -3.48
CA THR A 556 -26.82 3.98 -4.30
C THR A 556 -25.78 4.85 -5.01
N GLY A 557 -26.20 5.53 -6.08
CA GLY A 557 -25.34 6.49 -6.79
C GLY A 557 -24.39 5.90 -7.83
N ASN A 558 -24.60 4.66 -8.28
CA ASN A 558 -23.87 4.01 -9.38
C ASN A 558 -24.62 4.21 -10.72
N ASN A 559 -23.89 4.39 -11.84
CA ASN A 559 -24.50 4.84 -13.11
C ASN A 559 -25.41 3.80 -13.78
N ALA A 560 -25.07 2.52 -13.70
CA ALA A 560 -25.84 1.43 -14.30
C ALA A 560 -26.70 0.70 -13.26
N GLY A 561 -26.19 0.51 -12.04
CA GLY A 561 -26.98 -0.05 -10.95
C GLY A 561 -26.18 -0.47 -9.73
N SER A 562 -26.87 -0.95 -8.70
CA SER A 562 -26.25 -1.27 -7.41
C SER A 562 -25.28 -2.45 -7.49
N TYR A 563 -25.64 -3.50 -8.23
CA TYR A 563 -24.74 -4.61 -8.51
C TYR A 563 -25.10 -5.33 -9.81
N LEU A 564 -24.13 -6.05 -10.36
CA LEU A 564 -24.26 -6.97 -11.49
C LEU A 564 -23.74 -8.35 -11.05
N ALA A 565 -24.57 -9.38 -11.10
CA ALA A 565 -24.21 -10.73 -10.66
C ALA A 565 -24.25 -11.73 -11.82
N TYR A 566 -23.10 -12.35 -12.11
CA TYR A 566 -22.95 -13.49 -13.02
C TYR A 566 -22.98 -14.82 -12.26
N ALA A 567 -22.70 -14.80 -10.96
CA ALA A 567 -22.72 -15.95 -10.07
C ALA A 567 -23.59 -15.69 -8.84
N ALA A 568 -24.15 -16.75 -8.26
CA ALA A 568 -24.99 -16.67 -7.07
C ALA A 568 -24.14 -16.31 -5.85
N GLY A 569 -24.48 -15.22 -5.16
CA GLY A 569 -23.90 -14.82 -3.87
C GLY A 569 -25.00 -14.48 -2.85
N ARG A 570 -24.63 -14.33 -1.58
CA ARG A 570 -25.56 -13.93 -0.51
C ARG A 570 -25.56 -12.42 -0.35
N PHE A 571 -26.58 -11.76 -0.87
CA PHE A 571 -26.78 -10.31 -0.76
C PHE A 571 -27.96 -10.02 0.17
N THR A 572 -27.71 -9.46 1.36
CA THR A 572 -28.75 -9.26 2.38
C THR A 572 -28.65 -7.88 3.04
N GLY A 573 -29.75 -7.13 3.13
CA GLY A 573 -29.77 -5.85 3.85
C GLY A 573 -29.00 -4.71 3.18
N ASN A 574 -28.63 -4.82 1.89
CA ASN A 574 -27.92 -3.77 1.16
C ASN A 574 -28.87 -2.68 0.63
N LYS A 575 -28.68 -1.42 1.00
CA LYS A 575 -29.45 -0.30 0.43
C LYS A 575 -29.07 -0.04 -1.03
N GLY A 576 -29.99 0.51 -1.81
CA GLY A 576 -29.85 0.65 -3.26
C GLY A 576 -30.14 -0.63 -4.04
N VAL A 577 -30.12 -1.79 -3.38
CA VAL A 577 -30.68 -3.02 -3.92
C VAL A 577 -32.16 -3.06 -3.59
N GLU A 578 -32.98 -3.49 -4.54
CA GLU A 578 -34.37 -3.84 -4.27
C GLU A 578 -34.39 -4.99 -3.24
N GLN A 579 -34.66 -4.65 -1.98
CA GLN A 579 -34.72 -5.61 -0.89
C GLN A 579 -35.90 -6.56 -1.12
N THR A 580 -35.75 -7.84 -0.81
CA THR A 580 -36.91 -8.75 -0.67
C THR A 580 -36.89 -9.24 0.75
N ASP A 581 -37.98 -9.05 1.49
CA ASP A 581 -38.12 -9.49 2.87
C ASP A 581 -38.26 -11.02 2.98
N GLY A 582 -38.66 -11.67 1.89
CA GLY A 582 -38.70 -13.12 1.79
C GLY A 582 -38.87 -13.64 0.36
N ARG A 583 -38.98 -14.97 0.23
CA ARG A 583 -39.26 -15.66 -1.04
C ARG A 583 -40.35 -16.70 -0.84
N LEU A 584 -41.15 -16.91 -1.89
CA LEU A 584 -42.09 -18.02 -2.04
C LEU A 584 -41.48 -19.01 -3.03
N THR A 585 -41.27 -20.25 -2.64
CA THR A 585 -40.51 -21.26 -3.39
C THR A 585 -41.37 -22.43 -3.82
N LEU A 586 -41.35 -22.77 -5.11
CA LEU A 586 -41.88 -24.01 -5.65
C LEU A 586 -40.73 -24.83 -6.24
N ARG A 587 -40.65 -26.12 -5.89
CA ARG A 587 -39.72 -27.08 -6.50
C ARG A 587 -40.44 -28.36 -6.91
N LEU A 588 -40.31 -28.75 -8.17
CA LEU A 588 -40.82 -30.00 -8.74
C LEU A 588 -39.65 -30.78 -9.35
N SER A 589 -39.24 -31.89 -8.74
CA SER A 589 -38.01 -32.62 -9.14
C SER A 589 -38.14 -33.49 -10.40
N GLY A 590 -39.37 -33.72 -10.88
CA GLY A 590 -39.66 -34.58 -12.04
C GLY A 590 -40.40 -33.84 -13.14
N THR A 591 -41.13 -34.59 -13.97
CA THR A 591 -41.97 -34.04 -15.05
C THR A 591 -42.90 -32.95 -14.52
N VAL A 592 -42.95 -31.84 -15.24
CA VAL A 592 -43.74 -30.66 -14.91
C VAL A 592 -44.97 -30.67 -15.82
N ALA A 593 -46.17 -30.73 -15.26
CA ALA A 593 -47.42 -30.70 -16.03
C ALA A 593 -48.07 -29.31 -15.92
N ASP A 594 -49.00 -29.02 -16.84
CA ASP A 594 -49.84 -27.85 -16.73
C ASP A 594 -50.80 -28.01 -15.54
N GLY A 595 -50.92 -26.99 -14.70
CA GLY A 595 -51.72 -27.08 -13.49
C GLY A 595 -51.39 -26.02 -12.43
N LEU A 596 -52.06 -26.13 -11.29
CA LEU A 596 -51.82 -25.31 -10.10
C LEU A 596 -50.95 -26.06 -9.10
N TYR A 597 -49.96 -25.35 -8.57
CA TYR A 597 -49.02 -25.87 -7.60
C TYR A 597 -48.90 -24.95 -6.40
N ASP A 598 -48.86 -25.56 -5.21
CA ASP A 598 -48.66 -24.83 -3.96
C ASP A 598 -47.18 -24.56 -3.71
N PHE A 599 -46.88 -23.44 -3.08
CA PHE A 599 -45.53 -23.15 -2.60
C PHE A 599 -45.14 -24.10 -1.46
N THR A 600 -43.87 -24.46 -1.42
CA THR A 600 -43.32 -25.38 -0.42
C THR A 600 -43.12 -24.72 0.95
N ASP A 601 -42.92 -23.41 0.97
CA ASP A 601 -42.53 -22.62 2.15
C ASP A 601 -43.63 -21.68 2.69
N LEU A 602 -44.57 -21.21 1.86
CA LEU A 602 -45.65 -20.33 2.30
C LEU A 602 -46.92 -20.45 1.43
N LEU A 603 -48.00 -20.99 2.01
CA LEU A 603 -49.26 -21.23 1.29
C LEU A 603 -50.25 -20.05 1.34
N TYR A 604 -50.19 -19.22 2.38
CA TYR A 604 -51.11 -18.08 2.57
C TYR A 604 -50.36 -16.81 2.97
N VAL A 605 -50.86 -15.66 2.50
CA VAL A 605 -50.57 -14.35 3.10
C VAL A 605 -51.70 -14.05 4.08
N ASP A 606 -51.38 -13.82 5.34
CA ASP A 606 -52.37 -13.57 6.40
C ASP A 606 -51.91 -12.42 7.31
N GLY A 607 -52.84 -11.52 7.63
CA GLY A 607 -52.66 -10.43 8.60
C GLY A 607 -51.74 -9.29 8.17
N ARG A 608 -51.10 -9.34 6.99
CA ARG A 608 -50.21 -8.29 6.48
C ARG A 608 -50.22 -8.20 4.95
N PRO A 609 -50.08 -7.00 4.35
CA PRO A 609 -49.91 -6.86 2.93
C PRO A 609 -48.46 -7.13 2.51
N ILE A 610 -48.28 -7.78 1.36
CA ILE A 610 -46.98 -7.95 0.71
C ILE A 610 -47.06 -7.47 -0.74
N ARG A 611 -45.91 -7.17 -1.34
CA ARG A 611 -45.80 -7.01 -2.80
C ARG A 611 -44.72 -7.92 -3.35
N VAL A 612 -45.07 -8.70 -4.37
CA VAL A 612 -44.10 -9.51 -5.10
C VAL A 612 -43.42 -8.63 -6.14
N THR A 613 -42.10 -8.52 -6.05
CA THR A 613 -41.31 -7.61 -6.89
C THR A 613 -40.49 -8.34 -7.95
N ARG A 614 -40.32 -9.66 -7.81
CA ARG A 614 -39.38 -10.43 -8.62
C ARG A 614 -39.79 -11.88 -8.74
N VAL A 615 -39.40 -12.50 -9.85
CA VAL A 615 -39.52 -13.95 -10.07
C VAL A 615 -38.19 -14.53 -10.57
N ALA A 616 -37.68 -15.55 -9.88
CA ALA A 616 -36.57 -16.39 -10.33
C ALA A 616 -37.10 -17.76 -10.74
N ARG A 617 -36.63 -18.32 -11.85
CA ARG A 617 -37.17 -19.55 -12.41
C ARG A 617 -36.18 -20.31 -13.28
N ALA A 618 -36.26 -21.63 -13.28
CA ALA A 618 -35.53 -22.54 -14.17
C ALA A 618 -36.24 -23.89 -14.25
N VAL A 619 -36.04 -24.62 -15.34
CA VAL A 619 -36.30 -26.07 -15.45
C VAL A 619 -34.98 -26.79 -15.74
N SER A 620 -34.87 -28.08 -15.40
CA SER A 620 -33.68 -28.88 -15.74
C SER A 620 -33.68 -29.38 -17.19
N ALA A 621 -34.86 -29.51 -17.78
CA ALA A 621 -35.07 -29.83 -19.20
C ALA A 621 -36.38 -29.22 -19.69
N GLY A 622 -36.52 -29.02 -21.01
CA GLY A 622 -37.74 -28.51 -21.64
C GLY A 622 -38.04 -27.04 -21.37
N SER A 623 -39.32 -26.66 -21.46
CA SER A 623 -39.79 -25.30 -21.18
C SER A 623 -41.24 -25.30 -20.69
N CYS A 624 -41.63 -24.27 -19.94
CA CYS A 624 -43.02 -24.02 -19.53
C CYS A 624 -43.22 -22.52 -19.29
N GLN A 625 -44.43 -22.11 -18.92
CA GLN A 625 -44.74 -20.77 -18.46
C GLN A 625 -45.30 -20.82 -17.04
N ILE A 626 -45.01 -19.78 -16.26
CA ILE A 626 -45.48 -19.68 -14.88
C ILE A 626 -46.21 -18.37 -14.61
N ARG A 627 -47.19 -18.40 -13.72
CA ARG A 627 -47.86 -17.21 -13.22
C ARG A 627 -48.22 -17.36 -11.75
N LEU A 628 -48.12 -16.27 -10.99
CA LEU A 628 -48.58 -16.22 -9.61
C LEU A 628 -50.11 -16.09 -9.59
N GLU A 629 -50.78 -16.86 -8.74
CA GLU A 629 -52.22 -16.80 -8.54
C GLU A 629 -52.56 -16.62 -7.07
N THR A 630 -53.68 -15.94 -6.83
CA THR A 630 -54.32 -15.86 -5.51
C THR A 630 -55.71 -16.44 -5.56
N ASN A 631 -56.02 -17.39 -4.66
CA ASN A 631 -57.32 -18.05 -4.60
C ASN A 631 -57.78 -18.59 -5.98
N GLY A 632 -56.85 -19.15 -6.76
CA GLY A 632 -57.10 -19.66 -8.12
C GLY A 632 -57.36 -18.58 -9.18
N THR A 633 -57.14 -17.30 -8.85
CA THR A 633 -57.24 -16.18 -9.78
C THR A 633 -55.85 -15.68 -10.17
N PRO A 634 -55.54 -15.55 -11.47
CA PRO A 634 -54.26 -15.04 -11.93
C PRO A 634 -53.95 -13.62 -11.45
N LEU A 635 -52.71 -13.37 -11.00
CA LEU A 635 -52.22 -12.05 -10.61
C LEU A 635 -51.17 -11.50 -11.59
N GLY A 636 -51.03 -10.17 -11.60
CA GLY A 636 -50.01 -9.45 -12.38
C GLY A 636 -50.22 -9.51 -13.90
N GLY A 637 -49.14 -9.32 -14.65
CA GLY A 637 -49.12 -9.36 -16.13
C GLY A 637 -49.23 -10.76 -16.72
N ALA A 638 -48.82 -10.93 -17.98
CA ALA A 638 -48.81 -12.22 -18.68
C ALA A 638 -47.94 -13.28 -17.95
N ALA A 639 -48.20 -14.56 -18.24
CA ALA A 639 -47.37 -15.65 -17.74
C ALA A 639 -45.91 -15.46 -18.20
N VAL A 640 -44.96 -15.90 -17.38
CA VAL A 640 -43.53 -15.70 -17.59
C VAL A 640 -42.90 -16.99 -18.06
N ASP A 641 -42.18 -16.95 -19.18
CA ASP A 641 -41.49 -18.12 -19.74
C ASP A 641 -40.42 -18.65 -18.79
N VAL A 642 -40.30 -19.97 -18.71
CA VAL A 642 -39.29 -20.72 -17.97
C VAL A 642 -38.57 -21.66 -18.93
N THR A 643 -37.24 -21.56 -18.94
CA THR A 643 -36.36 -22.37 -19.79
C THR A 643 -35.28 -23.03 -18.95
N THR A 644 -34.38 -23.77 -19.60
CA THR A 644 -33.22 -24.40 -18.96
C THR A 644 -32.19 -23.41 -18.43
N THR A 645 -32.26 -22.15 -18.84
CA THR A 645 -31.41 -21.08 -18.30
C THR A 645 -32.07 -20.48 -17.08
N ALA A 646 -31.37 -20.48 -15.94
CA ALA A 646 -31.86 -19.82 -14.74
C ALA A 646 -32.00 -18.30 -14.98
N GLN A 647 -33.22 -17.80 -14.85
CA GLN A 647 -33.53 -16.39 -15.07
C GLN A 647 -34.13 -15.77 -13.82
N THR A 648 -33.73 -14.54 -13.51
CA THR A 648 -34.32 -13.71 -12.44
C THR A 648 -34.80 -12.40 -13.03
N THR A 649 -36.11 -12.17 -12.99
CA THR A 649 -36.77 -11.01 -13.62
C THR A 649 -37.40 -10.12 -12.56
N LYS A 650 -37.06 -8.82 -12.54
CA LYS A 650 -37.81 -7.81 -11.81
C LYS A 650 -39.14 -7.59 -12.51
N LEU A 651 -40.24 -7.60 -11.76
CA LEU A 651 -41.55 -7.32 -12.30
C LEU A 651 -41.66 -5.82 -12.60
N ALA A 652 -42.06 -5.47 -13.83
CA ALA A 652 -42.25 -4.08 -14.24
C ALA A 652 -43.28 -3.36 -13.35
N THR A 653 -44.28 -4.10 -12.89
CA THR A 653 -45.24 -3.67 -11.88
C THR A 653 -45.21 -4.70 -10.76
N PRO A 654 -44.80 -4.33 -9.53
CA PRO A 654 -44.92 -5.20 -8.37
C PRO A 654 -46.37 -5.67 -8.19
N ILE A 655 -46.56 -6.94 -7.85
CA ILE A 655 -47.88 -7.54 -7.64
C ILE A 655 -48.25 -7.36 -6.17
N PRO A 656 -49.22 -6.49 -5.83
CA PRO A 656 -49.70 -6.37 -4.45
C PRO A 656 -50.56 -7.58 -4.08
N ILE A 657 -50.42 -8.04 -2.84
CA ILE A 657 -51.23 -9.11 -2.24
C ILE A 657 -51.59 -8.67 -0.84
N ASP A 658 -52.87 -8.45 -0.60
CA ASP A 658 -53.38 -7.96 0.68
C ASP A 658 -54.09 -9.07 1.45
N GLY A 659 -53.42 -9.59 2.48
CA GLY A 659 -53.97 -10.59 3.41
C GLY A 659 -54.57 -9.98 4.68
N THR A 660 -54.76 -8.66 4.76
CA THR A 660 -55.21 -8.01 6.01
C THR A 660 -56.69 -8.27 6.34
N ALA A 661 -57.55 -8.37 5.33
CA ALA A 661 -58.98 -8.60 5.51
C ALA A 661 -59.32 -10.09 5.71
N ALA A 662 -58.58 -10.97 5.04
CA ALA A 662 -58.70 -12.43 5.14
C ALA A 662 -57.43 -13.11 4.57
N PRO A 663 -57.08 -14.33 5.01
CA PRO A 663 -55.98 -15.09 4.44
C PRO A 663 -56.14 -15.29 2.93
N VAL A 664 -55.09 -14.97 2.16
CA VAL A 664 -55.06 -15.13 0.71
C VAL A 664 -54.16 -16.31 0.34
N ARG A 665 -54.71 -17.35 -0.30
CA ARG A 665 -53.93 -18.50 -0.76
C ARG A 665 -53.06 -18.13 -1.95
N LEU A 666 -51.78 -18.51 -1.92
CA LEU A 666 -50.81 -18.29 -2.98
C LEU A 666 -50.53 -19.59 -3.73
N GLN A 667 -50.55 -19.54 -5.06
CA GLN A 667 -50.22 -20.68 -5.91
C GLN A 667 -49.45 -20.25 -7.16
N VAL A 668 -48.76 -21.19 -7.79
CA VAL A 668 -48.15 -21.01 -9.10
C VAL A 668 -48.97 -21.79 -10.12
N ARG A 669 -49.47 -21.11 -11.13
CA ARG A 669 -50.00 -21.77 -12.33
C ARG A 669 -48.85 -22.04 -13.30
N VAL A 670 -48.75 -23.29 -13.74
CA VAL A 670 -47.90 -23.72 -14.84
C VAL A 670 -48.78 -23.93 -16.08
N THR A 671 -48.33 -23.41 -17.23
CA THR A 671 -48.98 -23.57 -18.54
C THR A 671 -47.95 -23.82 -19.63
N ASN A 672 -48.38 -24.36 -20.76
CA ASN A 672 -47.54 -24.57 -21.95
C ASN A 672 -46.29 -25.42 -21.66
N SER A 673 -46.40 -26.40 -20.76
CA SER A 673 -45.32 -27.31 -20.44
C SER A 673 -44.98 -28.21 -21.64
N THR A 674 -43.74 -28.11 -22.11
CA THR A 674 -43.21 -28.87 -23.24
C THR A 674 -41.95 -29.62 -22.80
N ALA A 675 -42.10 -30.92 -22.53
CA ALA A 675 -41.05 -31.79 -22.00
C ALA A 675 -40.33 -31.23 -20.75
N ALA A 676 -41.02 -30.38 -19.98
CA ALA A 676 -40.40 -29.73 -18.83
C ALA A 676 -40.20 -30.71 -17.67
N SER A 677 -39.05 -30.61 -17.01
CA SER A 677 -38.71 -31.38 -15.81
C SER A 677 -37.90 -30.51 -14.85
N GLY A 678 -37.96 -30.79 -13.54
CA GLY A 678 -37.09 -30.13 -12.57
C GLY A 678 -37.38 -28.63 -12.36
N LEU A 679 -38.66 -28.21 -12.32
CA LEU A 679 -39.03 -26.80 -12.15
C LEU A 679 -38.61 -26.28 -10.77
N ALA A 680 -37.88 -25.17 -10.74
CA ALA A 680 -37.61 -24.38 -9.55
C ALA A 680 -38.06 -22.94 -9.79
N VAL A 681 -38.95 -22.43 -8.94
CA VAL A 681 -39.47 -21.05 -9.01
C VAL A 681 -39.36 -20.39 -7.65
N GLN A 682 -38.98 -19.11 -7.63
CA GLN A 682 -38.99 -18.27 -6.44
C GLN A 682 -39.61 -16.90 -6.75
N PHE A 683 -40.65 -16.52 -6.02
CA PHE A 683 -41.18 -15.16 -6.04
C PHE A 683 -40.64 -14.36 -4.86
N GLY A 684 -39.86 -13.31 -5.12
CA GLY A 684 -39.35 -12.43 -4.09
C GLY A 684 -40.40 -11.39 -3.71
N TYR A 685 -40.67 -11.24 -2.41
CA TYR A 685 -41.66 -10.28 -1.91
C TYR A 685 -41.06 -9.29 -0.92
N GLN A 686 -41.75 -8.16 -0.77
CA GLN A 686 -41.53 -7.18 0.29
C GLN A 686 -42.79 -7.09 1.15
N VAL A 687 -42.64 -7.03 2.46
CA VAL A 687 -43.72 -6.71 3.39
C VAL A 687 -44.02 -5.22 3.29
N GLN A 688 -45.29 -4.89 3.18
CA GLN A 688 -45.73 -3.49 3.17
C GLN A 688 -46.03 -3.05 4.60
N ALA A 689 -45.64 -1.80 4.91
CA ALA A 689 -45.86 -1.18 6.21
C ALA A 689 -47.33 -0.86 6.45
#